data_AF-A0A9W6RJX8-F1
#
_entry.id   AF-A0A9W6RJX8-F1
#
_cell.length_a   1.000
_cell.length_b   1.000
_cell.length_c   1.000
_cell.angle_alpha   90.00
_cell.angle_beta   90.00
_cell.angle_gamma   90.00
#
_symmetry.space_group_name_H-M   'P 1'
#
loop_
_entity.id
_entity.type
_entity.pdbx_description
1 polymer ?
#
loop_
_entity_poly.entity_id
_entity_poly.type
_entity_poly.pdbx_seq_one_letter_code
_entity_poly.pdbx_strand_id
1 'polypeptide(L)'
;MRLLCRFLMVVSLCAAALMVVPAGPEAFAAPSPATFGPNDPRIEFEGHWAKDDDLAITVNSGSSLRFRFTGGTLAAQFKTASITVPSQVYVSVDRGEPKPVKVDSDRIVLAEGLDPAVTHTAEIVVKDVDEYENRWSMPLQSGIVLSKIELAPGATLESLPRTPQHRLEFYGDSITEGVMALCPTLGVDCADGTKDYAYLVGKAFDAQTNQVGFGKQGIIQPGHGNVGTAAESFGWNLSGHPAAPFDPDAVVVNFGANDAAYSGDRFTPRYEAYLRQIRAAAPGALILAMRPFDGTHASDIAAAVKAQHDRRTVYVDTTGWLGASDYNGGSHPNIEGHRKAATRLSAVMERLTGWHAAAPGDDAAPRLAPDGVRRSTCTDSPLRLTFAGPVELGVRGRLQVRRAGGAVVDTIDLADPASYQRTVGGARSDFGEPHRWAYEPVVVEGRTATVYLHAKLPPGQVYHVTVDPGFFVGNGGIGSRTAWTFRTGPDPKPGTARLTVDGGGGADFCTVQGAVDFVAEGNDRPVRIDVAPGFYRELVYVPQTKPHIAIRGAGAGRTTIGYPNNNLLNGDYAMANVPIEQAYCPRRVLADPDRFNCWRAAMGVDADDFAMSGVTVRNLTPYHGSQAEAFRGNGDRIVLDRVRILGYQDSLRLQGKAVVTGAYVEGDVDFVWGTGGVFMRDSELKALHEGYYNQVRNTDTGPGNVFVNVRLTRAPDVPDDSVFLGRVELSRFPTSQVVFIDSAMDKHVKRAGWQITSPNDCAAAGQLRFWEYHSTDLAGKPLDTSARLACSRQLTDDEAAKLRDPSYVLGWDPRPALQTLRER
;
A
#
# COMPACT_ATOMS: atom_id res chain seq x y z
N MET A 1 -49.80 44.49 51.97
CA MET A 1 -50.84 43.47 51.71
C MET A 1 -50.11 42.12 51.63
N ARG A 2 -50.02 41.28 52.68
CA ARG A 2 -51.03 40.31 53.22
C ARG A 2 -51.47 39.32 52.11
N LEU A 3 -51.32 37.98 52.20
CA LEU A 3 -51.47 36.94 53.26
C LEU A 3 -50.39 35.82 53.08
N LEU A 4 -49.71 35.24 54.09
CA LEU A 4 -50.12 34.23 55.13
C LEU A 4 -50.53 32.85 54.55
N CYS A 5 -50.02 31.66 54.95
CA CYS A 5 -49.62 31.05 56.26
C CYS A 5 -48.43 30.04 56.06
N ARG A 6 -47.43 29.80 56.93
CA ARG A 6 -47.36 29.29 58.36
C ARG A 6 -47.94 27.85 58.50
N PHE A 7 -47.33 26.81 59.10
CA PHE A 7 -46.22 26.62 60.06
C PHE A 7 -45.74 25.13 60.13
N LEU A 8 -44.56 24.92 60.74
CA LEU A 8 -43.83 23.67 61.09
C LEU A 8 -44.60 22.59 61.91
N MET A 9 -44.14 21.31 61.84
CA MET A 9 -43.68 20.54 63.01
C MET A 9 -42.92 19.24 62.65
N VAL A 10 -41.99 18.85 63.53
CA VAL A 10 -41.02 17.72 63.45
C VAL A 10 -41.44 16.62 64.46
N VAL A 11 -40.85 15.41 64.32
CA VAL A 11 -40.70 14.27 65.29
C VAL A 11 -41.81 13.20 65.13
N SER A 12 -41.62 11.86 65.03
CA SER A 12 -40.58 10.92 65.50
C SER A 12 -40.59 9.55 64.78
N LEU A 13 -39.56 8.76 65.08
CA LEU A 13 -39.21 7.36 64.73
C LEU A 13 -40.35 6.35 64.40
N CYS A 14 -40.08 5.51 63.38
CA CYS A 14 -40.36 4.06 63.43
C CYS A 14 -39.24 3.30 62.69
N ALA A 15 -38.59 2.39 63.42
CA ALA A 15 -37.57 1.49 62.90
C ALA A 15 -38.22 0.36 62.09
N ALA A 16 -37.88 0.26 60.81
CA ALA A 16 -38.08 -0.94 60.00
C ALA A 16 -36.70 -1.40 59.53
N ALA A 17 -36.22 -2.50 60.10
CA ALA A 17 -35.01 -3.16 59.65
C ALA A 17 -35.26 -3.74 58.25
N LEU A 18 -34.85 -3.01 57.21
CA LEU A 18 -34.63 -3.62 55.89
C LEU A 18 -33.34 -4.43 55.98
N MET A 19 -33.48 -5.75 55.84
CA MET A 19 -32.36 -6.62 55.59
C MET A 19 -31.66 -6.17 54.31
N VAL A 20 -30.44 -5.64 54.45
CA VAL A 20 -29.52 -5.47 53.33
C VAL A 20 -29.09 -6.88 52.92
N VAL A 21 -29.70 -7.39 51.85
CA VAL A 21 -29.15 -8.52 51.11
C VAL A 21 -27.85 -8.01 50.49
N PRO A 22 -26.68 -8.62 50.76
CA PRO A 22 -25.47 -8.20 50.09
C PRO A 22 -25.66 -8.44 48.59
N ALA A 23 -25.45 -7.41 47.78
CA ALA A 23 -25.31 -7.57 46.35
C ALA A 23 -24.25 -8.65 46.12
N GLY A 24 -24.65 -9.77 45.51
CA GLY A 24 -23.70 -10.75 45.02
C GLY A 24 -22.70 -10.07 44.08
N PRO A 25 -21.49 -10.61 43.90
CA PRO A 25 -20.54 -10.04 42.96
C PRO A 25 -21.25 -9.86 41.61
N GLU A 26 -21.28 -8.62 41.13
CA GLU A 26 -21.70 -8.33 39.76
C GLU A 26 -20.90 -9.28 38.86
N ALA A 27 -21.62 -10.15 38.15
CA ALA A 27 -21.00 -10.99 37.14
C ALA A 27 -20.40 -10.04 36.10
N PHE A 28 -19.09 -9.83 36.16
CA PHE A 28 -18.37 -9.15 35.10
C PHE A 28 -18.74 -9.87 33.80
N ALA A 29 -19.45 -9.18 32.91
CA ALA A 29 -19.78 -9.71 31.60
C ALA A 29 -18.47 -10.16 30.95
N ALA A 30 -18.44 -11.40 30.44
CA ALA A 30 -17.27 -11.88 29.72
C ALA A 30 -16.91 -10.85 28.63
N PRO A 31 -15.65 -10.42 28.56
CA PRO A 31 -15.28 -9.36 27.63
C PRO A 31 -15.61 -9.78 26.21
N SER A 32 -16.23 -8.87 25.44
CA SER A 32 -16.68 -9.17 24.08
C SER A 32 -15.48 -9.46 23.16
N PRO A 33 -15.61 -10.39 22.21
CA PRO A 33 -14.54 -10.66 21.25
C PRO A 33 -14.29 -9.42 20.39
N ALA A 34 -13.03 -9.23 19.97
CA ALA A 34 -12.66 -8.16 19.05
C ALA A 34 -13.07 -8.56 17.62
N THR A 35 -13.76 -7.68 16.88
CA THR A 35 -14.22 -7.99 15.52
C THR A 35 -13.76 -6.96 14.51
N PHE A 36 -13.36 -7.44 13.33
CA PHE A 36 -12.82 -6.61 12.25
C PHE A 36 -13.59 -6.93 10.96
N GLY A 37 -14.08 -5.88 10.29
CA GLY A 37 -14.80 -6.00 9.02
C GLY A 37 -13.87 -6.17 7.81
N PRO A 38 -14.40 -6.50 6.63
CA PRO A 38 -13.62 -6.80 5.43
C PRO A 38 -12.87 -5.58 4.85
N ASN A 39 -13.26 -4.36 5.23
CA ASN A 39 -12.55 -3.14 4.86
C ASN A 39 -11.45 -2.75 5.86
N ASP A 40 -11.18 -3.55 6.89
CA ASP A 40 -9.98 -3.34 7.71
C ASP A 40 -8.74 -3.59 6.86
N PRO A 41 -7.91 -2.57 6.61
CA PRO A 41 -6.80 -2.67 5.65
C PRO A 41 -5.60 -3.46 6.18
N ARG A 42 -5.66 -3.94 7.43
CA ARG A 42 -4.72 -4.94 7.96
C ARG A 42 -5.07 -6.37 7.50
N ILE A 43 -6.24 -6.55 6.89
CA ILE A 43 -6.64 -7.77 6.20
C ILE A 43 -6.33 -7.60 4.71
N GLU A 44 -5.29 -8.28 4.26
CA GLU A 44 -4.94 -8.33 2.84
C GLU A 44 -5.80 -9.38 2.15
N PHE A 45 -6.51 -8.98 1.11
CA PHE A 45 -7.27 -9.88 0.24
C PHE A 45 -6.48 -10.09 -1.06
N GLU A 46 -6.38 -11.35 -1.48
CA GLU A 46 -5.76 -11.77 -2.72
C GLU A 46 -6.77 -12.58 -3.55
N GLY A 47 -6.77 -12.40 -4.87
CA GLY A 47 -7.80 -12.92 -5.76
C GLY A 47 -8.98 -11.96 -5.97
N HIS A 48 -9.99 -12.45 -6.68
CA HIS A 48 -11.21 -11.69 -6.99
C HIS A 48 -12.17 -11.68 -5.79
N TRP A 49 -12.25 -10.53 -5.12
CA TRP A 49 -13.16 -10.27 -4.01
C TRP A 49 -14.04 -9.06 -4.30
N ALA A 50 -15.36 -9.26 -4.32
CA ALA A 50 -16.30 -8.15 -4.22
C ALA A 50 -16.37 -7.71 -2.75
N LYS A 51 -16.27 -6.41 -2.50
CA LYS A 51 -16.29 -5.85 -1.14
C LYS A 51 -17.22 -4.65 -1.04
N ASP A 52 -17.90 -4.57 0.09
CA ASP A 52 -18.57 -3.37 0.58
C ASP A 52 -18.23 -3.16 2.08
N ASP A 53 -18.94 -2.27 2.77
CA ASP A 53 -18.66 -1.95 4.17
C ASP A 53 -18.87 -3.13 5.14
N ASP A 54 -19.70 -4.11 4.76
CA ASP A 54 -20.13 -5.19 5.64
C ASP A 54 -19.64 -6.57 5.18
N LEU A 55 -19.39 -6.78 3.89
CA LEU A 55 -19.15 -8.10 3.30
C LEU A 55 -17.94 -8.13 2.36
N ALA A 56 -17.23 -9.25 2.37
CA ALA A 56 -16.31 -9.67 1.32
C ALA A 56 -16.80 -10.99 0.71
N ILE A 57 -16.93 -11.01 -0.61
CA ILE A 57 -17.52 -12.12 -1.38
C ILE A 57 -16.52 -12.58 -2.44
N THR A 58 -16.25 -13.88 -2.47
CA THR A 58 -15.52 -14.53 -3.58
C THR A 58 -16.25 -15.79 -4.05
N VAL A 59 -16.16 -16.02 -5.35
CA VAL A 59 -16.73 -17.17 -6.06
C VAL A 59 -15.63 -17.97 -6.77
N ASN A 60 -14.37 -17.59 -6.54
CA ASN A 60 -13.19 -18.19 -7.15
C ASN A 60 -12.40 -18.99 -6.11
N SER A 61 -11.98 -20.19 -6.51
CA SER A 61 -10.97 -20.99 -5.83
C SER A 61 -9.60 -20.29 -5.89
N GLY A 62 -8.74 -20.55 -4.90
CA GLY A 62 -7.41 -19.92 -4.81
C GLY A 62 -7.40 -18.49 -4.24
N SER A 63 -8.54 -17.78 -4.28
CA SER A 63 -8.72 -16.52 -3.55
C SER A 63 -8.37 -16.71 -2.08
N SER A 64 -7.72 -15.73 -1.46
CA SER A 64 -7.29 -15.83 -0.08
C SER A 64 -7.37 -14.51 0.65
N LEU A 65 -7.22 -14.59 1.97
CA LEU A 65 -6.99 -13.44 2.82
C LEU A 65 -5.90 -13.77 3.85
N ARG A 66 -5.10 -12.76 4.17
CA ARG A 66 -3.97 -12.86 5.10
C ARG A 66 -4.02 -11.69 6.08
N PHE A 67 -3.64 -11.94 7.32
CA PHE A 67 -3.49 -10.88 8.33
C PHE A 67 -2.62 -11.34 9.49
N ARG A 68 -2.09 -10.38 10.25
CA ARG A 68 -1.44 -10.63 11.55
C ARG A 68 -2.38 -10.28 12.69
N PHE A 69 -2.30 -11.02 13.79
CA PHE A 69 -3.17 -10.82 14.94
C PHE A 69 -2.52 -11.25 16.25
N THR A 70 -2.93 -10.62 17.34
CA THR A 70 -2.59 -11.06 18.71
C THR A 70 -3.69 -11.94 19.31
N GLY A 71 -3.37 -12.67 20.38
CA GLY A 71 -4.38 -13.41 21.17
C GLY A 71 -4.53 -14.89 20.80
N GLY A 72 -5.20 -15.62 21.69
CA GLY A 72 -5.21 -17.09 21.70
C GLY A 72 -6.24 -17.78 20.81
N THR A 73 -7.06 -17.03 20.07
CA THR A 73 -8.19 -17.58 19.29
C THR A 73 -8.46 -16.75 18.04
N LEU A 74 -8.72 -17.43 16.93
CA LEU A 74 -9.17 -16.88 15.66
C LEU A 74 -10.47 -17.56 15.24
N ALA A 75 -11.49 -16.76 14.98
CA ALA A 75 -12.76 -17.17 14.39
C ALA A 75 -13.12 -16.24 13.21
N ALA A 76 -14.07 -16.67 12.39
CA ALA A 76 -14.65 -15.85 11.32
C ALA A 76 -16.17 -15.98 11.29
N GLN A 77 -16.83 -14.91 10.87
CA GLN A 77 -18.28 -14.85 10.70
C GLN A 77 -18.63 -14.79 9.22
N PHE A 78 -19.53 -15.68 8.79
CA PHE A 78 -19.97 -15.83 7.41
C PHE A 78 -21.47 -15.58 7.28
N LYS A 79 -21.96 -15.44 6.05
CA LYS A 79 -23.40 -15.50 5.73
C LYS A 79 -23.68 -16.78 4.97
N THR A 80 -24.28 -17.77 5.63
CA THR A 80 -24.51 -19.09 5.00
C THR A 80 -25.98 -19.34 4.65
N ALA A 81 -26.89 -18.40 4.97
CA ALA A 81 -28.34 -18.60 4.83
C ALA A 81 -28.81 -19.01 3.42
N SER A 82 -28.14 -18.54 2.35
CA SER A 82 -28.48 -18.90 0.96
C SER A 82 -27.60 -20.01 0.38
N ILE A 83 -26.56 -20.44 1.09
CA ILE A 83 -25.57 -21.42 0.63
C ILE A 83 -26.15 -22.83 0.76
N THR A 84 -26.34 -23.51 -0.37
CA THR A 84 -26.83 -24.90 -0.44
C THR A 84 -25.67 -25.89 -0.48
N VAL A 85 -24.55 -25.52 -1.13
CA VAL A 85 -23.32 -26.31 -1.17
C VAL A 85 -22.17 -25.50 -0.58
N PRO A 86 -21.82 -25.76 0.71
CA PRO A 86 -20.76 -25.04 1.40
C PRO A 86 -19.39 -25.22 0.74
N SER A 87 -18.74 -24.09 0.48
CA SER A 87 -17.34 -24.04 0.07
C SER A 87 -16.40 -24.52 1.18
N GLN A 88 -15.19 -24.88 0.79
CA GLN A 88 -14.13 -25.27 1.72
C GLN A 88 -12.98 -24.26 1.66
N VAL A 89 -12.36 -23.99 2.81
CA VAL A 89 -11.17 -23.15 2.94
C VAL A 89 -10.07 -23.93 3.64
N TYR A 90 -8.82 -23.62 3.33
CA TYR A 90 -7.67 -24.00 4.13
C TYR A 90 -7.32 -22.87 5.10
N VAL A 91 -7.19 -23.21 6.38
CA VAL A 91 -6.72 -22.29 7.41
C VAL A 91 -5.32 -22.70 7.84
N SER A 92 -4.38 -21.77 7.77
CA SER A 92 -3.05 -21.90 8.37
C SER A 92 -2.81 -20.74 9.33
N VAL A 93 -2.29 -21.05 10.52
CA VAL A 93 -1.77 -20.06 11.47
C VAL A 93 -0.28 -20.34 11.64
N ASP A 94 0.53 -19.29 11.55
CA ASP A 94 1.99 -19.31 11.66
C ASP A 94 2.65 -20.27 10.66
N ARG A 95 2.05 -20.40 9.48
CA ARG A 95 2.42 -21.37 8.45
C ARG A 95 2.42 -22.82 8.94
N GLY A 96 1.61 -23.14 9.95
CA GLY A 96 1.29 -24.50 10.31
C GLY A 96 0.63 -25.25 9.14
N GLU A 97 0.53 -26.57 9.26
CA GLU A 97 -0.15 -27.40 8.27
C GLU A 97 -1.56 -26.85 7.98
N PRO A 98 -1.88 -26.53 6.70
CA PRO A 98 -3.19 -25.99 6.36
C PRO A 98 -4.29 -26.99 6.68
N LYS A 99 -5.27 -26.58 7.48
CA LYS A 99 -6.41 -27.42 7.88
C LYS A 99 -7.63 -27.11 7.02
N PRO A 100 -8.28 -28.11 6.41
CA PRO A 100 -9.52 -27.88 5.68
C PRO A 100 -10.64 -27.55 6.66
N VAL A 101 -11.41 -26.51 6.34
CA VAL A 101 -12.58 -26.05 7.09
C VAL A 101 -13.72 -25.88 6.10
N LYS A 102 -14.86 -26.52 6.39
CA LYS A 102 -16.10 -26.35 5.63
C LYS A 102 -16.84 -25.12 6.15
N VAL A 103 -17.31 -24.26 5.25
CA VAL A 103 -17.99 -23.00 5.60
C VAL A 103 -19.50 -23.20 5.66
N ASP A 104 -19.97 -23.97 6.64
CA ASP A 104 -21.37 -24.38 6.79
C ASP A 104 -22.11 -23.75 7.99
N SER A 105 -21.48 -22.79 8.66
CA SER A 105 -22.05 -22.05 9.78
C SER A 105 -21.73 -20.55 9.70
N ASP A 106 -22.64 -19.71 10.22
CA ASP A 106 -22.46 -18.25 10.29
C ASP A 106 -21.29 -17.85 11.19
N ARG A 107 -20.81 -18.72 12.09
CA ARG A 107 -19.61 -18.48 12.90
C ARG A 107 -18.79 -19.75 13.03
N ILE A 108 -17.50 -19.67 12.69
CA ILE A 108 -16.58 -20.81 12.74
C ILE A 108 -15.32 -20.41 13.50
N VAL A 109 -14.92 -21.22 14.49
CA VAL A 109 -13.61 -21.10 15.14
C VAL A 109 -12.59 -21.77 14.24
N LEU A 110 -11.62 -21.00 13.76
CA LEU A 110 -10.65 -21.42 12.77
C LEU A 110 -9.34 -21.89 13.44
N ALA A 111 -8.97 -21.28 14.57
CA ALA A 111 -7.85 -21.71 15.41
C ALA A 111 -8.07 -21.31 16.87
N GLU A 112 -7.59 -22.14 17.79
CA GLU A 112 -7.66 -21.92 19.24
C GLU A 112 -6.42 -22.50 19.94
N GLY A 113 -6.21 -22.12 21.20
CA GLY A 113 -5.04 -22.55 21.97
C GLY A 113 -3.72 -21.95 21.50
N LEU A 114 -3.79 -20.79 20.83
CA LEU A 114 -2.62 -20.03 20.39
C LEU A 114 -2.00 -19.28 21.58
N ASP A 115 -0.72 -18.93 21.50
CA ASP A 115 -0.02 -18.21 22.57
C ASP A 115 -0.42 -16.73 22.55
N PRO A 116 -1.18 -16.22 23.53
CA PRO A 116 -1.65 -14.85 23.52
C PRO A 116 -0.53 -13.80 23.64
N ALA A 117 0.70 -14.20 24.01
CA ALA A 117 1.86 -13.32 24.09
C ALA A 117 2.59 -13.16 22.74
N VAL A 118 2.21 -13.93 21.72
CA VAL A 118 2.84 -13.93 20.39
C VAL A 118 1.88 -13.30 19.38
N THR A 119 2.44 -12.52 18.45
CA THR A 119 1.69 -12.14 17.25
C THR A 119 1.71 -13.28 16.26
N HIS A 120 0.53 -13.73 15.87
CA HIS A 120 0.31 -14.78 14.90
C HIS A 120 0.07 -14.24 13.48
N THR A 121 0.35 -15.05 12.47
CA THR A 121 -0.05 -14.77 11.08
C THR A 121 -1.07 -15.81 10.61
N ALA A 122 -2.24 -15.37 10.15
CA ALA A 122 -3.24 -16.26 9.55
C ALA A 122 -3.25 -16.13 8.03
N GLU A 123 -3.43 -17.26 7.35
CA GLU A 123 -3.77 -17.34 5.93
C GLU A 123 -5.01 -18.22 5.79
N ILE A 124 -6.06 -17.68 5.17
CA ILE A 124 -7.29 -18.41 4.84
C ILE A 124 -7.41 -18.42 3.31
N VAL A 125 -7.32 -19.60 2.71
CA VAL A 125 -7.35 -19.78 1.25
C VAL A 125 -8.58 -20.56 0.86
N VAL A 126 -9.34 -20.09 -0.13
CA VAL A 126 -10.46 -20.83 -0.70
C VAL A 126 -9.92 -22.05 -1.43
N LYS A 127 -10.17 -23.23 -0.86
CA LYS A 127 -9.83 -24.50 -1.48
C LYS A 127 -10.65 -24.68 -2.74
N ASP A 128 -11.97 -24.50 -2.61
CA ASP A 128 -12.90 -24.76 -3.69
C ASP A 128 -14.25 -24.05 -3.52
N VAL A 129 -14.93 -23.82 -4.65
CA VAL A 129 -16.33 -23.37 -4.76
C VAL A 129 -17.04 -24.31 -5.74
N ASP A 130 -18.25 -24.77 -5.40
CA ASP A 130 -18.97 -25.73 -6.24
C ASP A 130 -19.21 -25.19 -7.66
N GLU A 131 -19.02 -26.03 -8.67
CA GLU A 131 -19.09 -25.59 -10.05
C GLU A 131 -20.53 -25.44 -10.58
N TYR A 132 -21.49 -26.18 -10.03
CA TYR A 132 -22.84 -26.32 -10.59
C TYR A 132 -23.86 -25.37 -9.97
N GLU A 133 -23.81 -25.21 -8.65
CA GLU A 133 -24.71 -24.32 -7.92
C GLU A 133 -24.50 -22.86 -8.35
N ASN A 134 -25.55 -22.04 -8.20
CA ASN A 134 -25.46 -20.63 -8.52
C ASN A 134 -24.35 -19.93 -7.70
N ARG A 135 -23.28 -19.54 -8.38
CA ARG A 135 -22.18 -18.77 -7.80
C ARG A 135 -21.97 -17.43 -8.48
N TRP A 136 -22.77 -17.08 -9.49
CA TRP A 136 -22.57 -15.85 -10.25
C TRP A 136 -23.53 -14.72 -9.87
N SER A 137 -24.77 -15.05 -9.49
CA SER A 137 -25.82 -14.04 -9.20
C SER A 137 -26.28 -14.13 -7.76
N MET A 138 -26.47 -12.98 -7.10
CA MET A 138 -27.01 -12.95 -5.74
C MET A 138 -28.50 -13.35 -5.70
N PRO A 139 -28.97 -14.10 -4.68
CA PRO A 139 -28.17 -14.70 -3.61
C PRO A 139 -27.40 -15.95 -4.08
N LEU A 140 -26.16 -16.10 -3.59
CA LEU A 140 -25.30 -17.24 -3.93
C LEU A 140 -25.77 -18.53 -3.24
N GLN A 141 -25.64 -19.64 -3.96
CA GLN A 141 -25.85 -21.01 -3.50
C GLN A 141 -24.51 -21.72 -3.20
N SER A 142 -23.41 -21.26 -3.79
CA SER A 142 -22.04 -21.62 -3.41
C SER A 142 -21.11 -20.41 -3.53
N GLY A 143 -20.07 -20.36 -2.70
CA GLY A 143 -19.14 -19.24 -2.58
C GLY A 143 -18.85 -18.89 -1.12
N ILE A 144 -17.94 -17.95 -0.91
CA ILE A 144 -17.60 -17.42 0.42
C ILE A 144 -18.21 -16.03 0.58
N VAL A 145 -19.00 -15.84 1.63
CA VAL A 145 -19.55 -14.54 2.04
C VAL A 145 -19.06 -14.25 3.46
N LEU A 146 -17.89 -13.61 3.58
CA LEU A 146 -17.26 -13.24 4.84
C LEU A 146 -17.82 -11.91 5.33
N SER A 147 -18.14 -11.83 6.62
CA SER A 147 -18.58 -10.58 7.26
C SER A 147 -17.58 -10.04 8.28
N LYS A 148 -16.98 -10.90 9.13
CA LYS A 148 -16.04 -10.44 10.16
C LYS A 148 -14.95 -11.45 10.44
N ILE A 149 -13.75 -10.96 10.75
CA ILE A 149 -12.75 -11.70 11.53
C ILE A 149 -13.02 -11.43 13.00
N GLU A 150 -13.02 -12.47 13.81
CA GLU A 150 -13.27 -12.42 15.24
C GLU A 150 -12.06 -12.98 15.99
N LEU A 151 -11.53 -12.18 16.92
CA LEU A 151 -10.36 -12.51 17.73
C LEU A 151 -10.73 -12.55 19.22
N ALA A 152 -9.80 -13.05 20.03
CA ALA A 152 -9.90 -13.01 21.48
C ALA A 152 -10.19 -11.58 21.99
N PRO A 153 -10.87 -11.41 23.14
CA PRO A 153 -11.15 -10.08 23.67
C PRO A 153 -9.87 -9.26 23.91
N GLY A 154 -9.85 -8.03 23.40
CA GLY A 154 -8.67 -7.14 23.48
C GLY A 154 -7.56 -7.43 22.48
N ALA A 155 -7.67 -8.49 21.66
CA ALA A 155 -6.76 -8.74 20.56
C ALA A 155 -6.90 -7.67 19.46
N THR A 156 -5.82 -7.51 18.70
CA THR A 156 -5.71 -6.53 17.62
C THR A 156 -5.20 -7.19 16.36
N LEU A 157 -5.66 -6.69 15.20
CA LEU A 157 -4.96 -6.91 13.95
C LEU A 157 -3.70 -6.05 13.90
N GLU A 158 -2.64 -6.59 13.30
CA GLU A 158 -1.39 -5.90 13.01
C GLU A 158 -1.16 -5.83 11.50
N SER A 159 -0.42 -4.81 11.05
CA SER A 159 -0.05 -4.65 9.65
C SER A 159 0.81 -5.82 9.16
N LEU A 160 0.53 -6.28 7.94
CA LEU A 160 1.35 -7.27 7.26
C LEU A 160 2.63 -6.62 6.70
N PRO A 161 3.79 -7.31 6.78
CA PRO A 161 5.09 -6.72 6.47
C PRO A 161 5.47 -6.73 4.97
N ARG A 162 4.55 -7.11 4.05
CA ARG A 162 4.94 -7.38 2.66
C ARG A 162 3.83 -7.07 1.66
N THR A 163 4.18 -6.28 0.65
CA THR A 163 3.45 -6.23 -0.62
C THR A 163 4.18 -7.12 -1.63
N PRO A 164 3.51 -8.08 -2.29
CA PRO A 164 4.12 -8.90 -3.35
C PRO A 164 4.72 -8.03 -4.46
N GLN A 165 5.81 -8.48 -5.06
CA GLN A 165 6.53 -7.72 -6.09
C GLN A 165 5.92 -7.84 -7.48
N HIS A 166 5.19 -8.92 -7.72
CA HIS A 166 4.65 -9.28 -9.04
C HIS A 166 3.15 -9.48 -8.97
N ARG A 167 2.46 -9.21 -10.08
CA ARG A 167 1.01 -9.39 -10.20
C ARG A 167 0.69 -10.26 -11.41
N LEU A 168 -0.02 -11.36 -11.16
CA LEU A 168 -0.39 -12.34 -12.18
C LEU A 168 -1.90 -12.53 -12.24
N GLU A 169 -2.45 -12.52 -13.45
CA GLU A 169 -3.84 -12.88 -13.71
C GLU A 169 -3.91 -14.17 -14.52
N PHE A 170 -4.76 -15.10 -14.10
CA PHE A 170 -5.06 -16.34 -14.80
C PHE A 170 -6.54 -16.41 -15.11
N TYR A 171 -6.87 -16.60 -16.39
CA TYR A 171 -8.23 -16.83 -16.85
C TYR A 171 -8.31 -18.19 -17.54
N GLY A 172 -9.24 -19.02 -17.10
CA GLY A 172 -9.47 -20.31 -17.74
C GLY A 172 -10.72 -21.00 -17.24
N ASP A 173 -10.79 -22.30 -17.52
CA ASP A 173 -11.96 -23.13 -17.27
C ASP A 173 -11.82 -23.99 -16.00
N SER A 174 -12.44 -25.18 -15.99
CA SER A 174 -12.36 -26.16 -14.90
C SER A 174 -10.93 -26.51 -14.50
N ILE A 175 -9.98 -26.44 -15.43
CA ILE A 175 -8.56 -26.71 -15.15
C ILE A 175 -7.95 -25.60 -14.30
N THR A 176 -8.32 -24.34 -14.56
CA THR A 176 -7.83 -23.18 -13.77
C THR A 176 -8.57 -23.07 -12.44
N GLU A 177 -9.77 -23.65 -12.32
CA GLU A 177 -10.50 -23.78 -11.06
C GLU A 177 -9.92 -24.88 -10.15
N GLY A 178 -9.28 -25.90 -10.73
CA GLY A 178 -8.74 -27.06 -10.01
C GLY A 178 -9.75 -28.21 -9.85
N VAL A 179 -10.75 -28.30 -10.73
CA VAL A 179 -11.77 -29.37 -10.73
C VAL A 179 -11.10 -30.73 -10.91
N MET A 180 -11.50 -31.71 -10.08
CA MET A 180 -10.96 -33.08 -10.06
C MET A 180 -9.46 -33.18 -9.79
N ALA A 181 -8.79 -32.13 -9.29
CA ALA A 181 -7.35 -32.15 -9.01
C ALA A 181 -6.96 -33.29 -8.04
N LEU A 182 -7.79 -33.57 -7.03
CA LEU A 182 -7.51 -34.56 -5.99
C LEU A 182 -7.98 -35.98 -6.35
N CYS A 183 -9.13 -36.12 -7.01
CA CYS A 183 -9.72 -37.41 -7.35
C CYS A 183 -10.64 -37.36 -8.59
N PRO A 184 -10.94 -38.51 -9.23
CA PRO A 184 -11.72 -38.56 -10.48
C PRO A 184 -13.24 -38.48 -10.27
N THR A 185 -13.69 -37.63 -9.34
CA THR A 185 -15.10 -37.36 -9.08
C THR A 185 -15.32 -35.84 -9.09
N LEU A 186 -16.46 -35.38 -9.60
CA LEU A 186 -16.83 -33.97 -9.56
C LEU A 186 -17.30 -33.57 -8.15
N GLY A 187 -17.15 -32.30 -7.82
CA GLY A 187 -17.61 -31.72 -6.56
C GLY A 187 -16.50 -31.29 -5.61
N VAL A 188 -16.92 -30.56 -4.57
CA VAL A 188 -16.04 -29.77 -3.70
C VAL A 188 -14.98 -30.55 -2.92
N ASP A 189 -15.17 -31.86 -2.76
CA ASP A 189 -14.20 -32.73 -2.06
C ASP A 189 -13.01 -33.10 -2.96
N CYS A 190 -13.22 -33.20 -4.28
CA CYS A 190 -12.18 -33.59 -5.24
C CYS A 190 -11.56 -32.41 -6.00
N ALA A 191 -12.18 -31.23 -5.95
CA ALA A 191 -11.64 -30.00 -6.51
C ALA A 191 -10.76 -29.26 -5.48
N ASP A 192 -9.66 -28.66 -5.95
CA ASP A 192 -8.74 -27.90 -5.09
C ASP A 192 -7.92 -26.90 -5.93
N GLY A 193 -8.36 -25.63 -5.90
CA GLY A 193 -7.67 -24.53 -6.57
C GLY A 193 -6.28 -24.28 -6.01
N THR A 194 -5.94 -24.72 -4.78
CA THR A 194 -4.58 -24.55 -4.25
C THR A 194 -3.56 -25.55 -4.81
N LYS A 195 -4.04 -26.53 -5.59
CA LYS A 195 -3.20 -27.53 -6.27
C LYS A 195 -3.15 -27.30 -7.77
N ASP A 196 -3.89 -26.33 -8.29
CA ASP A 196 -3.95 -26.06 -9.71
C ASP A 196 -2.66 -25.35 -10.19
N TYR A 197 -2.48 -25.27 -11.51
CA TYR A 197 -1.24 -24.74 -12.06
C TYR A 197 -1.13 -23.22 -11.88
N ALA A 198 -2.24 -22.48 -11.89
CA ALA A 198 -2.27 -21.04 -11.69
C ALA A 198 -1.80 -20.66 -10.29
N TYR A 199 -2.38 -21.29 -9.26
CA TYR A 199 -1.97 -21.07 -7.87
C TYR A 199 -0.49 -21.40 -7.65
N LEU A 200 -0.03 -22.53 -8.21
CA LEU A 200 1.36 -22.97 -8.08
C LEU A 200 2.35 -22.02 -8.78
N VAL A 201 2.01 -21.47 -9.94
CA VAL A 201 2.85 -20.47 -10.62
C VAL A 201 2.88 -19.15 -9.84
N GLY A 202 1.73 -18.71 -9.33
CA GLY A 202 1.62 -17.55 -8.45
C GLY A 202 2.56 -17.65 -7.23
N LYS A 203 2.47 -18.78 -6.51
CA LYS A 203 3.38 -19.09 -5.40
C LYS A 203 4.84 -19.16 -5.83
N ALA A 204 5.14 -19.76 -6.97
CA ALA A 204 6.51 -19.90 -7.45
C ALA A 204 7.17 -18.53 -7.70
N PHE A 205 6.43 -17.55 -8.21
CA PHE A 205 6.95 -16.20 -8.42
C PHE A 205 6.77 -15.25 -7.24
N ASP A 206 6.20 -15.71 -6.12
CA ASP A 206 5.79 -14.84 -5.01
C ASP A 206 4.93 -13.66 -5.52
N ALA A 207 4.02 -13.96 -6.44
CA ALA A 207 3.17 -12.98 -7.08
C ALA A 207 1.81 -12.91 -6.39
N GLN A 208 1.27 -11.69 -6.27
CA GLN A 208 -0.16 -11.52 -6.04
C GLN A 208 -0.89 -12.11 -7.24
N THR A 209 -1.84 -13.01 -6.99
CA THR A 209 -2.46 -13.80 -8.05
C THR A 209 -3.98 -13.65 -8.05
N ASN A 210 -4.52 -13.34 -9.21
CA ASN A 210 -5.94 -13.49 -9.52
C ASN A 210 -6.13 -14.77 -10.33
N GLN A 211 -6.70 -15.79 -9.71
CA GLN A 211 -7.08 -17.05 -10.33
C GLN A 211 -8.58 -17.02 -10.62
N VAL A 212 -8.93 -16.98 -11.91
CA VAL A 212 -10.33 -16.92 -12.36
C VAL A 212 -10.59 -18.13 -13.26
N GLY A 213 -11.20 -19.14 -12.66
CA GLY A 213 -11.50 -20.42 -13.30
C GLY A 213 -12.96 -20.79 -13.09
N PHE A 214 -13.67 -21.12 -14.17
CA PHE A 214 -15.05 -21.59 -14.09
C PHE A 214 -15.27 -22.85 -14.93
N GLY A 215 -15.81 -23.89 -14.29
CA GLY A 215 -16.16 -25.16 -14.92
C GLY A 215 -16.99 -24.99 -16.19
N LYS A 216 -16.66 -25.76 -17.23
CA LYS A 216 -17.25 -25.73 -18.59
C LYS A 216 -17.10 -24.42 -19.36
N GLN A 217 -16.56 -23.34 -18.77
CA GLN A 217 -16.47 -22.06 -19.46
C GLN A 217 -15.53 -22.13 -20.67
N GLY A 218 -15.87 -21.38 -21.71
CA GLY A 218 -15.05 -21.16 -22.89
C GLY A 218 -15.23 -19.74 -23.44
N ILE A 219 -14.68 -19.52 -24.63
CA ILE A 219 -14.80 -18.25 -25.36
C ILE A 219 -16.21 -18.06 -25.91
N ILE A 220 -16.85 -19.14 -26.36
CA ILE A 220 -18.23 -19.15 -26.86
C ILE A 220 -19.13 -19.87 -25.86
N GLN A 221 -18.60 -20.88 -25.18
CA GLN A 221 -19.34 -21.70 -24.23
C GLN A 221 -19.52 -20.96 -22.87
N PRO A 222 -20.76 -20.75 -22.39
CA PRO A 222 -20.99 -20.28 -21.03
C PRO A 222 -20.57 -21.32 -19.98
N GLY A 223 -20.10 -20.82 -18.83
CA GLY A 223 -19.69 -21.65 -17.69
C GLY A 223 -20.84 -22.21 -16.86
N HIS A 224 -20.53 -23.14 -15.97
CA HIS A 224 -21.45 -23.60 -14.95
C HIS A 224 -21.64 -22.56 -13.82
N GLY A 225 -22.65 -22.75 -12.97
CA GLY A 225 -22.93 -21.87 -11.83
C GLY A 225 -23.47 -20.49 -12.22
N ASN A 226 -24.17 -20.41 -13.36
CA ASN A 226 -24.72 -19.20 -14.00
C ASN A 226 -23.67 -18.21 -14.51
N VAL A 227 -22.43 -18.65 -14.69
CA VAL A 227 -21.36 -17.81 -15.25
C VAL A 227 -21.52 -17.70 -16.77
N GLY A 228 -21.32 -16.50 -17.32
CA GLY A 228 -21.33 -16.26 -18.75
C GLY A 228 -20.13 -16.87 -19.48
N THR A 229 -19.93 -16.44 -20.73
CA THR A 229 -18.70 -16.71 -21.50
C THR A 229 -17.50 -15.98 -20.90
N ALA A 230 -16.29 -16.36 -21.31
CA ALA A 230 -15.05 -15.72 -20.86
C ALA A 230 -15.07 -14.18 -21.03
N ALA A 231 -15.65 -13.67 -22.12
CA ALA A 231 -15.75 -12.23 -22.39
C ALA A 231 -16.76 -11.52 -21.48
N GLU A 232 -17.85 -12.20 -21.10
CA GLU A 232 -18.91 -11.65 -20.25
C GLU A 232 -18.49 -11.61 -18.77
N SER A 233 -17.70 -12.58 -18.31
CA SER A 233 -17.21 -12.63 -16.92
C SER A 233 -15.90 -11.86 -16.69
N PHE A 234 -15.18 -11.48 -17.75
CA PHE A 234 -13.90 -10.77 -17.63
C PHE A 234 -14.06 -9.40 -16.95
N GLY A 235 -13.23 -9.14 -15.95
CA GLY A 235 -13.28 -7.89 -15.18
C GLY A 235 -14.39 -7.85 -14.12
N TRP A 236 -14.98 -8.98 -13.76
CA TRP A 236 -16.02 -9.06 -12.73
C TRP A 236 -15.60 -10.00 -11.60
N ASN A 237 -16.01 -9.66 -10.37
CA ASN A 237 -15.94 -10.58 -9.23
C ASN A 237 -17.13 -11.56 -9.27
N LEU A 238 -18.31 -11.03 -9.57
CA LEU A 238 -19.56 -11.74 -9.83
C LEU A 238 -20.53 -10.79 -10.56
N SER A 239 -21.72 -11.26 -10.95
CA SER A 239 -22.72 -10.45 -11.65
C SER A 239 -23.08 -9.18 -10.88
N GLY A 240 -22.90 -8.01 -11.52
CA GLY A 240 -23.19 -6.71 -10.90
C GLY A 240 -22.10 -6.15 -9.99
N HIS A 241 -21.01 -6.88 -9.78
CA HIS A 241 -19.88 -6.45 -8.93
C HIS A 241 -18.57 -6.46 -9.74
N PRO A 242 -18.18 -5.32 -10.35
CA PRO A 242 -16.95 -5.25 -11.14
C PRO A 242 -15.71 -5.50 -10.27
N ALA A 243 -14.69 -6.11 -10.85
CA ALA A 243 -13.39 -6.28 -10.22
C ALA A 243 -12.65 -4.93 -10.19
N ALA A 244 -11.92 -4.67 -9.11
CA ALA A 244 -11.05 -3.49 -9.03
C ALA A 244 -9.87 -3.63 -10.01
N PRO A 245 -9.31 -2.52 -10.53
CA PRO A 245 -8.13 -2.58 -11.38
C PRO A 245 -6.96 -3.29 -10.69
N PHE A 246 -6.39 -4.29 -11.35
CA PHE A 246 -5.30 -5.11 -10.80
C PHE A 246 -3.91 -4.72 -11.33
N ASP A 247 -3.83 -4.17 -12.54
CA ASP A 247 -2.58 -3.84 -13.26
C ASP A 247 -1.55 -5.00 -13.26
N PRO A 248 -1.86 -6.13 -13.90
CA PRO A 248 -1.00 -7.30 -13.90
C PRO A 248 0.28 -7.09 -14.74
N ASP A 249 1.39 -7.65 -14.27
CA ASP A 249 2.61 -7.77 -15.06
C ASP A 249 2.43 -8.78 -16.22
N ALA A 250 1.68 -9.85 -15.96
CA ALA A 250 1.33 -10.86 -16.96
C ALA A 250 -0.08 -11.44 -16.76
N VAL A 251 -0.72 -11.78 -17.88
CA VAL A 251 -2.03 -12.43 -17.95
C VAL A 251 -1.88 -13.76 -18.69
N VAL A 252 -2.27 -14.86 -18.06
CA VAL A 252 -2.27 -16.20 -18.64
C VAL A 252 -3.71 -16.58 -19.00
N VAL A 253 -3.91 -17.03 -20.24
CA VAL A 253 -5.22 -17.42 -20.77
C VAL A 253 -5.20 -18.88 -21.17
N ASN A 254 -6.01 -19.70 -20.52
CA ASN A 254 -6.16 -21.12 -20.79
C ASN A 254 -7.64 -21.47 -21.04
N PHE A 255 -8.14 -21.03 -22.19
CA PHE A 255 -9.48 -21.34 -22.70
C PHE A 255 -9.40 -22.04 -24.05
N GLY A 256 -10.42 -22.84 -24.35
CA GLY A 256 -10.64 -23.45 -25.66
C GLY A 256 -11.07 -24.90 -25.60
N ALA A 257 -10.75 -25.63 -24.51
CA ALA A 257 -11.13 -27.04 -24.35
C ALA A 257 -12.66 -27.24 -24.44
N ASN A 258 -13.43 -26.40 -23.76
CA ASN A 258 -14.89 -26.46 -23.77
C ASN A 258 -15.54 -25.92 -25.05
N ASP A 259 -14.75 -25.31 -25.95
CA ASP A 259 -15.24 -24.78 -27.22
C ASP A 259 -15.11 -25.81 -28.36
N ALA A 260 -14.71 -27.06 -28.10
CA ALA A 260 -14.45 -28.10 -29.10
C ALA A 260 -15.60 -28.34 -30.12
N ALA A 261 -16.84 -28.05 -29.75
CA ALA A 261 -18.00 -28.18 -30.64
C ALA A 261 -18.11 -27.05 -31.69
N TYR A 262 -17.33 -25.97 -31.54
CA TYR A 262 -17.34 -24.83 -32.45
C TYR A 262 -16.19 -24.94 -33.46
N SER A 263 -16.46 -24.53 -34.70
CA SER A 263 -15.45 -24.48 -35.75
C SER A 263 -14.51 -23.28 -35.59
N GLY A 264 -13.30 -23.37 -36.13
CA GLY A 264 -12.27 -22.33 -36.02
C GLY A 264 -12.69 -20.96 -36.58
N ASP A 265 -13.56 -20.93 -37.60
CA ASP A 265 -14.14 -19.69 -38.17
C ASP A 265 -15.10 -18.98 -37.20
N ARG A 266 -15.70 -19.71 -36.25
CA ARG A 266 -16.52 -19.14 -35.18
C ARG A 266 -15.71 -18.76 -33.95
N PHE A 267 -14.71 -19.57 -33.62
CA PHE A 267 -13.87 -19.43 -32.43
C PHE A 267 -12.82 -18.32 -32.58
N THR A 268 -12.02 -18.35 -33.66
CA THR A 268 -10.86 -17.45 -33.85
C THR A 268 -11.21 -15.96 -33.69
N PRO A 269 -12.26 -15.42 -34.34
CA PRO A 269 -12.57 -14.00 -34.24
C PRO A 269 -12.98 -13.56 -32.82
N ARG A 270 -13.58 -14.46 -32.04
CA ARG A 270 -13.97 -14.20 -30.64
C ARG A 270 -12.78 -14.31 -29.69
N TYR A 271 -11.89 -15.28 -29.91
CA TYR A 271 -10.64 -15.36 -29.16
C TYR A 271 -9.78 -14.10 -29.39
N GLU A 272 -9.69 -13.63 -30.65
CA GLU A 272 -9.02 -12.36 -30.95
C GLU A 272 -9.65 -11.16 -30.25
N ALA A 273 -10.99 -11.09 -30.21
CA ALA A 273 -11.70 -10.02 -29.51
C ALA A 273 -11.42 -10.06 -28.00
N TYR A 274 -11.36 -11.26 -27.42
CA TYR A 274 -11.03 -11.47 -26.03
C TYR A 274 -9.59 -11.03 -25.70
N LEU A 275 -8.61 -11.38 -26.53
CA LEU A 275 -7.24 -10.88 -26.37
C LEU A 275 -7.16 -9.35 -26.44
N ARG A 276 -7.94 -8.71 -27.32
CA ARG A 276 -8.05 -7.24 -27.38
C ARG A 276 -8.69 -6.65 -26.12
N GLN A 277 -9.69 -7.31 -25.55
CA GLN A 277 -10.32 -6.91 -24.29
C GLN A 277 -9.31 -6.96 -23.14
N ILE A 278 -8.52 -8.04 -23.04
CA ILE A 278 -7.42 -8.15 -22.06
C ILE A 278 -6.39 -7.04 -22.27
N ARG A 279 -5.92 -6.82 -23.51
CA ARG A 279 -4.93 -5.78 -23.80
C ARG A 279 -5.44 -4.37 -23.48
N ALA A 280 -6.74 -4.11 -23.66
CA ALA A 280 -7.33 -2.82 -23.30
C ALA A 280 -7.34 -2.61 -21.77
N ALA A 281 -7.66 -3.65 -21.01
CA ALA A 281 -7.65 -3.60 -19.55
C ALA A 281 -6.23 -3.61 -18.96
N ALA A 282 -5.26 -4.23 -19.62
CA ALA A 282 -3.86 -4.32 -19.19
C ALA A 282 -2.89 -3.94 -20.33
N PRO A 283 -2.71 -2.64 -20.63
CA PRO A 283 -1.89 -2.18 -21.76
C PRO A 283 -0.42 -2.59 -21.66
N GLY A 284 0.11 -2.72 -20.43
CA GLY A 284 1.49 -3.09 -20.15
C GLY A 284 1.77 -4.58 -20.02
N ALA A 285 0.76 -5.44 -19.83
CA ALA A 285 0.96 -6.83 -19.43
C ALA A 285 1.59 -7.70 -20.53
N LEU A 286 2.32 -8.76 -20.13
CA LEU A 286 2.63 -9.89 -21.01
C LEU A 286 1.42 -10.83 -21.05
N ILE A 287 0.82 -11.05 -22.22
CA ILE A 287 -0.30 -11.97 -22.40
C ILE A 287 0.23 -13.32 -22.89
N LEU A 288 0.00 -14.39 -22.13
CA LEU A 288 0.37 -15.76 -22.46
C LEU A 288 -0.89 -16.56 -22.82
N ALA A 289 -1.18 -16.67 -24.11
CA ALA A 289 -2.29 -17.49 -24.61
C ALA A 289 -1.83 -18.95 -24.71
N MET A 290 -2.28 -19.77 -23.77
CA MET A 290 -1.92 -21.19 -23.71
C MET A 290 -2.72 -22.00 -24.72
N ARG A 291 -2.04 -22.94 -25.38
CA ARG A 291 -2.70 -24.07 -26.05
C ARG A 291 -3.41 -24.91 -24.98
N PRO A 292 -4.72 -25.19 -25.08
CA PRO A 292 -5.39 -26.16 -24.23
C PRO A 292 -4.63 -27.49 -24.20
N PHE A 293 -4.53 -28.13 -23.03
CA PHE A 293 -3.67 -29.32 -22.89
C PHE A 293 -4.08 -30.46 -23.83
N ASP A 294 -5.38 -30.62 -24.09
CA ASP A 294 -5.95 -31.57 -25.04
C ASP A 294 -5.68 -31.22 -26.51
N GLY A 295 -5.27 -29.98 -26.80
CA GLY A 295 -4.97 -29.46 -28.13
C GLY A 295 -6.13 -28.84 -28.88
N THR A 296 -7.29 -28.74 -28.26
CA THR A 296 -8.46 -28.10 -28.87
C THR A 296 -8.13 -26.67 -29.28
N HIS A 297 -8.53 -26.29 -30.50
CA HIS A 297 -8.28 -24.96 -31.10
C HIS A 297 -6.80 -24.50 -31.15
N ALA A 298 -5.82 -25.42 -31.07
CA ALA A 298 -4.41 -25.04 -31.04
C ALA A 298 -3.98 -24.12 -32.20
N SER A 299 -4.37 -24.45 -33.44
CA SER A 299 -4.06 -23.63 -34.63
C SER A 299 -4.79 -22.30 -34.65
N ASP A 300 -6.02 -22.28 -34.14
CA ASP A 300 -6.88 -21.10 -34.12
C ASP A 300 -6.35 -20.07 -33.12
N ILE A 301 -5.96 -20.51 -31.92
CA ILE A 301 -5.34 -19.65 -30.89
C ILE A 301 -4.01 -19.09 -31.39
N ALA A 302 -3.16 -19.92 -32.00
CA ALA A 302 -1.89 -19.47 -32.58
C ALA A 302 -2.11 -18.41 -33.68
N ALA A 303 -3.14 -18.58 -34.51
CA ALA A 303 -3.53 -17.60 -35.52
C ALA A 303 -4.03 -16.30 -34.89
N ALA A 304 -4.90 -16.38 -33.88
CA ALA A 304 -5.45 -15.23 -33.16
C ALA A 304 -4.37 -14.39 -32.46
N VAL A 305 -3.37 -15.04 -31.85
CA VAL A 305 -2.20 -14.37 -31.26
C VAL A 305 -1.40 -13.64 -32.33
N LYS A 306 -1.12 -14.31 -33.46
CA LYS A 306 -0.36 -13.72 -34.57
C LYS A 306 -1.07 -12.49 -35.15
N ALA A 307 -2.40 -12.51 -35.21
CA ALA A 307 -3.22 -11.41 -35.71
C ALA A 307 -3.21 -10.16 -34.81
N GLN A 308 -2.79 -10.26 -33.54
CA GLN A 308 -2.70 -9.10 -32.65
C GLN A 308 -1.61 -8.12 -33.06
N HIS A 309 -0.59 -8.56 -33.81
CA HIS A 309 0.60 -7.77 -34.13
C HIS A 309 1.29 -7.15 -32.89
N ASP A 310 1.16 -7.82 -31.75
CA ASP A 310 1.66 -7.38 -30.45
C ASP A 310 2.75 -8.33 -29.95
N ARG A 311 3.95 -7.79 -29.71
CA ARG A 311 5.11 -8.58 -29.23
C ARG A 311 4.96 -9.05 -27.78
N ARG A 312 4.03 -8.45 -27.02
CA ARG A 312 3.72 -8.82 -25.64
C ARG A 312 2.51 -9.75 -25.56
N THR A 313 2.03 -10.30 -26.69
CA THR A 313 1.05 -11.38 -26.72
C THR A 313 1.71 -12.62 -27.33
N VAL A 314 1.83 -13.69 -26.54
CA VAL A 314 2.64 -14.87 -26.85
C VAL A 314 1.79 -16.14 -26.82
N TYR A 315 1.91 -16.95 -27.87
CA TYR A 315 1.33 -18.29 -27.90
C TYR A 315 2.24 -19.26 -27.13
N VAL A 316 1.69 -19.96 -26.15
CA VAL A 316 2.41 -20.96 -25.36
C VAL A 316 1.97 -22.36 -25.81
N ASP A 317 2.85 -23.04 -26.53
CA ASP A 317 2.62 -24.41 -26.96
C ASP A 317 2.84 -25.40 -25.80
N THR A 318 1.75 -26.03 -25.38
CA THR A 318 1.70 -27.01 -24.28
C THR A 318 1.86 -28.46 -24.76
N THR A 319 2.15 -28.68 -26.05
CA THR A 319 2.29 -30.02 -26.62
C THR A 319 3.30 -30.86 -25.84
N GLY A 320 2.86 -32.04 -25.39
CA GLY A 320 3.71 -32.99 -24.66
C GLY A 320 4.04 -32.58 -23.21
N TRP A 321 3.40 -31.56 -22.66
CA TRP A 321 3.61 -31.18 -21.25
C TRP A 321 3.07 -32.23 -20.29
N LEU A 322 1.93 -32.84 -20.62
CA LEU A 322 1.22 -33.82 -19.78
C LEU A 322 1.05 -35.16 -20.52
N GLY A 323 1.18 -36.26 -19.78
CA GLY A 323 0.93 -37.63 -20.26
C GLY A 323 -0.37 -38.22 -19.68
N ALA A 324 -0.75 -39.42 -20.12
CA ALA A 324 -2.03 -40.04 -19.72
C ALA A 324 -2.19 -40.25 -18.21
N SER A 325 -1.09 -40.50 -17.47
CA SER A 325 -1.10 -40.65 -16.00
C SER A 325 -1.32 -39.35 -15.23
N ASP A 326 -1.24 -38.21 -15.92
CA ASP A 326 -1.29 -36.88 -15.32
C ASP A 326 -2.72 -36.35 -15.22
N TYR A 327 -3.72 -37.18 -15.54
CA TYR A 327 -5.14 -36.82 -15.57
C TYR A 327 -5.98 -37.68 -14.64
N ASN A 328 -6.97 -37.05 -14.02
CA ASN A 328 -8.18 -37.68 -13.49
C ASN A 328 -9.30 -37.58 -14.54
N GLY A 329 -10.06 -38.67 -14.72
CA GLY A 329 -11.16 -38.72 -15.71
C GLY A 329 -10.73 -38.52 -17.18
N GLY A 330 -9.44 -38.62 -17.48
CA GLY A 330 -8.88 -38.53 -18.84
C GLY A 330 -8.79 -37.13 -19.46
N SER A 331 -9.23 -36.08 -18.75
CA SER A 331 -9.28 -34.70 -19.27
C SER A 331 -8.86 -33.63 -18.25
N HIS A 332 -9.06 -33.86 -16.95
CA HIS A 332 -8.71 -32.92 -15.89
C HIS A 332 -7.36 -33.29 -15.29
N PRO A 333 -6.35 -32.41 -15.26
CA PRO A 333 -5.07 -32.73 -14.64
C PRO A 333 -5.23 -33.10 -13.17
N ASN A 334 -4.54 -34.16 -12.73
CA ASN A 334 -4.42 -34.44 -11.29
C ASN A 334 -3.31 -33.57 -10.68
N ILE A 335 -3.07 -33.70 -9.37
CA ILE A 335 -2.02 -32.93 -8.66
C ILE A 335 -0.66 -32.97 -9.40
N GLU A 336 -0.24 -34.13 -9.90
CA GLU A 336 1.04 -34.26 -10.60
C GLU A 336 1.01 -33.56 -11.97
N GLY A 337 -0.11 -33.67 -12.69
CA GLY A 337 -0.33 -32.93 -13.92
C GLY A 337 -0.26 -31.42 -13.73
N HIS A 338 -0.93 -30.88 -12.71
CA HIS A 338 -0.86 -29.46 -12.38
C HIS A 338 0.56 -29.01 -12.00
N ARG A 339 1.31 -29.80 -11.23
CA ARG A 339 2.71 -29.50 -10.89
C ARG A 339 3.62 -29.44 -12.13
N LYS A 340 3.46 -30.40 -13.04
CA LYS A 340 4.20 -30.41 -14.31
C LYS A 340 3.84 -29.19 -15.16
N ALA A 341 2.55 -28.88 -15.29
CA ALA A 341 2.09 -27.70 -16.02
C ALA A 341 2.66 -26.40 -15.42
N ALA A 342 2.60 -26.25 -14.10
CA ALA A 342 3.15 -25.08 -13.41
C ALA A 342 4.65 -24.93 -13.65
N THR A 343 5.43 -26.02 -13.51
CA THR A 343 6.88 -26.00 -13.72
C THR A 343 7.25 -25.59 -15.15
N ARG A 344 6.52 -26.13 -16.15
CA ARG A 344 6.76 -25.80 -17.56
C ARG A 344 6.36 -24.36 -17.87
N LEU A 345 5.24 -23.88 -17.32
CA LEU A 345 4.79 -22.51 -17.51
C LEU A 345 5.73 -21.51 -16.84
N SER A 346 6.18 -21.76 -15.61
CA SER A 346 7.17 -20.93 -14.92
C SER A 346 8.45 -20.80 -15.76
N ALA A 347 9.00 -21.88 -16.29
CA ALA A 347 10.19 -21.82 -17.15
C ALA A 347 9.98 -20.98 -18.43
N VAL A 348 8.77 -20.99 -19.00
CA VAL A 348 8.42 -20.11 -20.12
C VAL A 348 8.40 -18.65 -19.68
N MET A 349 7.79 -18.36 -18.53
CA MET A 349 7.70 -17.01 -17.98
C MET A 349 9.08 -16.46 -17.62
N GLU A 350 9.92 -17.20 -16.91
CA GLU A 350 11.30 -16.80 -16.58
C GLU A 350 12.09 -16.36 -17.82
N ARG A 351 11.98 -17.10 -18.93
CA ARG A 351 12.65 -16.76 -20.19
C ARG A 351 12.11 -15.46 -20.82
N LEU A 352 10.82 -15.18 -20.68
CA LEU A 352 10.17 -14.02 -21.31
C LEU A 352 10.28 -12.75 -20.46
N THR A 353 10.29 -12.88 -19.14
CA THR A 353 10.26 -11.77 -18.19
C THR A 353 11.60 -11.50 -17.52
N GLY A 354 12.50 -12.49 -17.49
CA GLY A 354 13.71 -12.46 -16.67
C GLY A 354 13.45 -12.70 -15.18
N TRP A 355 12.24 -13.13 -14.81
CA TRP A 355 11.90 -13.49 -13.43
C TRP A 355 12.55 -14.81 -13.03
N HIS A 356 12.53 -15.10 -11.73
CA HIS A 356 13.02 -16.35 -11.17
C HIS A 356 11.98 -16.97 -10.25
N ALA A 357 11.54 -18.18 -10.58
CA ALA A 357 10.63 -18.99 -9.79
C ALA A 357 11.38 -19.64 -8.62
N ALA A 358 10.74 -19.74 -7.46
CA ALA A 358 11.23 -20.47 -6.29
C ALA A 358 11.23 -21.97 -6.55
N ALA A 359 12.39 -22.61 -6.32
CA ALA A 359 12.52 -24.05 -6.29
C ALA A 359 12.64 -24.54 -4.83
N PRO A 360 11.95 -25.63 -4.44
CA PRO A 360 12.21 -26.28 -3.17
C PRO A 360 13.66 -26.77 -3.10
N GLY A 361 14.43 -26.32 -2.11
CA GLY A 361 15.82 -26.79 -1.88
C GLY A 361 16.92 -25.93 -2.51
N ASP A 362 16.68 -24.64 -2.74
CA ASP A 362 17.75 -23.67 -3.02
C ASP A 362 18.62 -23.42 -1.76
N ASP A 363 19.33 -24.46 -1.30
CA ASP A 363 20.23 -24.49 -0.13
C ASP A 363 21.58 -23.76 -0.36
N ALA A 364 21.68 -22.95 -1.41
CA ALA A 364 22.85 -22.11 -1.62
C ALA A 364 22.93 -21.05 -0.52
N ALA A 365 24.09 -20.93 0.13
CA ALA A 365 24.32 -19.86 1.10
C ALA A 365 24.03 -18.50 0.43
N PRO A 366 23.21 -17.63 1.05
CA PRO A 366 22.86 -16.36 0.46
C PRO A 366 24.12 -15.51 0.27
N ARG A 367 24.15 -14.70 -0.79
CA ARG A 367 25.15 -13.66 -0.93
C ARG A 367 24.84 -12.56 0.09
N LEU A 368 25.84 -12.23 0.90
CA LEU A 368 25.72 -11.30 2.01
C LEU A 368 26.29 -9.93 1.61
N ALA A 369 25.65 -8.85 2.04
CA ALA A 369 26.16 -7.50 1.88
C ALA A 369 25.75 -6.63 3.08
N PRO A 370 26.63 -5.80 3.64
CA PRO A 370 28.09 -5.80 3.43
C PRO A 370 28.71 -7.14 3.84
N ASP A 371 29.84 -7.52 3.21
CA ASP A 371 30.59 -8.72 3.57
C ASP A 371 32.11 -8.51 3.45
N GLY A 372 32.85 -9.18 4.31
CA GLY A 372 34.29 -9.08 4.47
C GLY A 372 34.76 -7.85 5.26
N VAL A 373 35.95 -7.97 5.86
CA VAL A 373 36.55 -6.93 6.72
C VAL A 373 37.63 -6.08 6.04
N ARG A 374 37.93 -6.37 4.77
CA ARG A 374 38.99 -5.69 3.98
C ARG A 374 38.58 -4.28 3.55
N ARG A 375 37.32 -4.11 3.16
CA ARG A 375 36.72 -2.81 2.84
C ARG A 375 35.74 -2.45 3.95
N SER A 376 35.68 -1.17 4.29
CA SER A 376 34.66 -0.66 5.19
C SER A 376 33.38 -0.30 4.45
N THR A 377 32.25 -0.40 5.13
CA THR A 377 30.94 0.10 4.69
C THR A 377 30.50 1.30 5.54
N CYS A 378 29.42 1.98 5.17
CA CYS A 378 28.84 3.05 5.97
C CYS A 378 28.36 2.54 7.34
N THR A 379 28.33 3.41 8.35
CA THR A 379 27.83 3.08 9.70
C THR A 379 26.33 2.78 9.75
N ASP A 380 25.58 3.24 8.75
CA ASP A 380 24.13 3.11 8.59
C ASP A 380 23.74 2.12 7.48
N SER A 381 24.66 1.26 7.04
CA SER A 381 24.40 0.30 5.95
C SER A 381 23.29 -0.69 6.34
N PRO A 382 22.21 -0.81 5.54
CA PRO A 382 21.29 -1.94 5.65
C PRO A 382 22.03 -3.26 5.38
N LEU A 383 21.60 -4.33 6.02
CA LEU A 383 22.14 -5.67 5.78
C LEU A 383 21.29 -6.36 4.71
N ARG A 384 21.89 -7.02 3.74
CA ARG A 384 21.19 -7.71 2.66
C ARG A 384 21.63 -9.15 2.55
N LEU A 385 20.65 -10.05 2.41
CA LEU A 385 20.83 -11.46 2.07
C LEU A 385 20.15 -11.69 0.73
N THR A 386 20.92 -12.06 -0.28
CA THR A 386 20.40 -12.42 -1.61
C THR A 386 20.49 -13.93 -1.80
N PHE A 387 19.34 -14.61 -1.84
CA PHE A 387 19.21 -16.04 -2.02
C PHE A 387 19.25 -16.43 -3.51
N ALA A 388 19.36 -17.74 -3.79
CA ALA A 388 19.31 -18.26 -5.16
C ALA A 388 17.91 -18.10 -5.77
N GLY A 389 16.86 -18.45 -5.00
CA GLY A 389 15.45 -18.23 -5.34
C GLY A 389 14.75 -17.26 -4.39
N PRO A 390 13.47 -16.93 -4.65
CA PRO A 390 12.62 -16.17 -3.75
C PRO A 390 12.70 -16.68 -2.31
N VAL A 391 12.68 -15.73 -1.38
CA VAL A 391 12.73 -16.01 0.05
C VAL A 391 11.44 -15.50 0.69
N GLU A 392 11.07 -16.12 1.80
CA GLU A 392 10.03 -15.62 2.67
C GLU A 392 10.58 -15.41 4.08
N LEU A 393 10.16 -14.32 4.70
CA LEU A 393 10.47 -14.05 6.11
C LEU A 393 9.76 -15.09 6.99
N GLY A 394 10.44 -15.62 8.00
CA GLY A 394 9.84 -16.47 9.02
C GLY A 394 8.80 -15.75 9.89
N VAL A 395 8.25 -16.48 10.86
CA VAL A 395 7.39 -15.92 11.93
C VAL A 395 8.10 -15.91 13.29
N ARG A 396 9.30 -16.49 13.36
CA ARG A 396 10.11 -16.62 14.57
C ARG A 396 11.59 -16.65 14.22
N GLY A 397 12.44 -16.41 15.22
CA GLY A 397 13.89 -16.43 15.07
C GLY A 397 14.47 -15.03 15.08
N ARG A 398 15.76 -14.95 15.40
CA ARG A 398 16.47 -13.68 15.55
C ARG A 398 17.57 -13.50 14.53
N LEU A 399 17.76 -12.26 14.11
CA LEU A 399 19.01 -11.78 13.51
C LEU A 399 19.72 -10.92 14.55
N GLN A 400 20.99 -11.20 14.82
CA GLN A 400 21.77 -10.45 15.79
C GLN A 400 23.03 -9.89 15.15
N VAL A 401 23.27 -8.59 15.37
CA VAL A 401 24.53 -7.93 15.00
C VAL A 401 25.39 -7.83 16.25
N ARG A 402 26.63 -8.31 16.17
CA ARG A 402 27.56 -8.36 17.30
C ARG A 402 28.89 -7.75 16.93
N ARG A 403 29.50 -7.00 17.84
CA ARG A 403 30.91 -6.57 17.71
C ARG A 403 31.83 -7.79 17.71
N ALA A 404 33.04 -7.65 17.18
CA ALA A 404 34.06 -8.70 17.20
C ALA A 404 34.34 -9.25 18.62
N GLY A 405 34.21 -8.42 19.66
CA GLY A 405 34.32 -8.82 21.07
C GLY A 405 33.11 -9.60 21.64
N GLY A 406 32.06 -9.85 20.85
CA GLY A 406 30.89 -10.66 21.20
C GLY A 406 29.66 -9.91 21.71
N ALA A 407 29.80 -8.63 22.06
CA ALA A 407 28.70 -7.78 22.52
C ALA A 407 27.65 -7.58 21.40
N VAL A 408 26.38 -7.85 21.72
CA VAL A 408 25.23 -7.57 20.84
C VAL A 408 25.04 -6.07 20.75
N VAL A 409 24.92 -5.56 19.53
CA VAL A 409 24.63 -4.13 19.27
C VAL A 409 23.24 -3.93 18.69
N ASP A 410 22.68 -4.96 18.06
CA ASP A 410 21.28 -4.96 17.63
C ASP A 410 20.73 -6.39 17.57
N THR A 411 19.42 -6.53 17.75
CA THR A 411 18.67 -7.78 17.56
C THR A 411 17.35 -7.45 16.88
N ILE A 412 17.09 -8.09 15.75
CA ILE A 412 15.77 -8.16 15.14
C ILE A 412 15.20 -9.53 15.50
N ASP A 413 14.15 -9.58 16.32
CA ASP A 413 13.40 -10.79 16.63
C ASP A 413 12.04 -10.72 15.95
N LEU A 414 11.75 -11.67 15.06
CA LEU A 414 10.51 -11.67 14.28
C LEU A 414 9.26 -11.79 15.15
N ALA A 415 9.39 -12.38 16.35
CA ALA A 415 8.30 -12.60 17.29
C ALA A 415 8.18 -11.49 18.35
N ASP A 416 9.14 -10.55 18.42
CA ASP A 416 9.10 -9.44 19.38
C ASP A 416 8.53 -8.18 18.70
N PRO A 417 7.33 -7.70 19.09
CA PRO A 417 6.77 -6.45 18.56
C PRO A 417 7.70 -5.25 18.71
N ALA A 418 8.58 -5.22 19.73
CA ALA A 418 9.54 -4.14 19.91
C ALA A 418 10.57 -4.03 18.77
N SER A 419 10.83 -5.14 18.04
CA SER A 419 11.71 -5.13 16.87
C SER A 419 11.14 -4.36 15.67
N TYR A 420 9.84 -4.06 15.70
CA TYR A 420 9.14 -3.31 14.67
C TYR A 420 8.99 -1.82 15.03
N GLN A 421 9.74 -1.36 16.04
CA GLN A 421 9.71 0.04 16.47
C GLN A 421 11.12 0.65 16.53
N ARG A 422 11.28 1.89 16.05
CA ARG A 422 12.55 2.64 16.17
C ARG A 422 12.34 4.15 16.29
N THR A 423 13.37 4.86 16.74
CA THR A 423 13.43 6.33 16.62
C THR A 423 14.02 6.71 15.27
N VAL A 424 13.54 7.81 14.68
CA VAL A 424 14.05 8.36 13.42
C VAL A 424 14.39 9.85 13.64
N GLY A 425 15.55 10.31 13.18
CA GLY A 425 15.89 11.75 13.21
C GLY A 425 15.97 12.39 14.58
N GLY A 426 16.11 11.60 15.65
CA GLY A 426 16.06 12.08 17.03
C GLY A 426 14.74 12.73 17.41
N ALA A 427 13.65 12.43 16.68
CA ALA A 427 12.39 13.10 16.85
C ALA A 427 11.82 12.94 18.26
N ARG A 428 11.20 14.02 18.73
CA ARG A 428 10.62 14.11 20.06
C ARG A 428 9.24 14.72 19.98
N SER A 429 8.39 14.30 20.90
CA SER A 429 7.13 14.95 21.14
C SER A 429 7.31 16.35 21.76
N ASP A 430 6.21 17.08 21.90
CA ASP A 430 6.15 18.33 22.68
C ASP A 430 6.61 18.18 24.14
N PHE A 431 6.53 16.98 24.69
CA PHE A 431 6.95 16.69 26.06
C PHE A 431 8.43 16.30 26.15
N GLY A 432 9.13 16.28 25.02
CA GLY A 432 10.53 15.88 24.92
C GLY A 432 10.74 14.36 24.87
N GLU A 433 9.66 13.57 24.89
CA GLU A 433 9.76 12.11 24.81
C GLU A 433 10.14 11.66 23.39
N PRO A 434 11.08 10.70 23.23
CA PRO A 434 11.41 10.17 21.91
C PRO A 434 10.19 9.52 21.25
N HIS A 435 9.91 9.87 20.01
CA HIS A 435 8.87 9.20 19.24
C HIS A 435 9.38 7.85 18.70
N ARG A 436 8.53 6.81 18.77
CA ARG A 436 8.80 5.46 18.28
C ARG A 436 7.94 5.21 17.04
N TRP A 437 8.57 5.17 15.87
CA TRP A 437 7.91 4.78 14.62
C TRP A 437 7.75 3.27 14.56
N ALA A 438 6.55 2.83 14.19
CA ALA A 438 6.37 1.51 13.59
C ALA A 438 7.07 1.48 12.22
N TYR A 439 7.91 0.46 12.00
CA TYR A 439 8.63 0.25 10.76
C TYR A 439 8.84 -1.25 10.46
N GLU A 440 9.25 -1.55 9.24
CA GLU A 440 9.58 -2.89 8.76
C GLU A 440 11.09 -3.12 8.90
N PRO A 441 11.55 -3.85 9.95
CA PRO A 441 12.97 -4.13 10.15
C PRO A 441 13.53 -5.09 9.09
N VAL A 442 12.67 -5.88 8.43
CA VAL A 442 13.06 -6.79 7.35
C VAL A 442 12.07 -6.66 6.21
N VAL A 443 12.57 -6.26 5.05
CA VAL A 443 11.80 -6.15 3.81
C VAL A 443 12.28 -7.23 2.86
N VAL A 444 11.36 -8.06 2.37
CA VAL A 444 11.66 -9.13 1.44
C VAL A 444 11.14 -8.79 0.04
N GLU A 445 12.08 -8.75 -0.89
CA GLU A 445 11.91 -8.35 -2.29
C GLU A 445 12.38 -9.49 -3.18
N GLY A 446 11.44 -10.38 -3.52
CA GLY A 446 11.71 -11.60 -4.28
C GLY A 446 12.70 -12.49 -3.54
N ARG A 447 13.93 -12.56 -4.06
CA ARG A 447 15.05 -13.33 -3.47
C ARG A 447 15.97 -12.54 -2.54
N THR A 448 15.67 -11.28 -2.26
CA THR A 448 16.52 -10.42 -1.41
C THR A 448 15.78 -10.02 -0.15
N ALA A 449 16.33 -10.36 1.01
CA ALA A 449 15.92 -9.78 2.28
C ALA A 449 16.84 -8.62 2.62
N THR A 450 16.27 -7.44 2.88
CA THR A 450 16.99 -6.26 3.36
C THR A 450 16.57 -5.99 4.80
N VAL A 451 17.55 -5.91 5.70
CA VAL A 451 17.38 -5.72 7.13
C VAL A 451 17.83 -4.32 7.49
N TYR A 452 16.92 -3.53 8.05
CA TYR A 452 17.15 -2.19 8.55
C TYR A 452 17.32 -2.25 10.06
N LEU A 453 18.49 -1.82 10.53
CA LEU A 453 18.81 -1.83 11.96
C LEU A 453 18.04 -0.71 12.70
N HIS A 454 17.88 -0.88 14.01
CA HIS A 454 17.20 0.08 14.87
C HIS A 454 17.97 1.41 15.00
N ALA A 455 19.30 1.35 14.85
CA ALA A 455 20.20 2.50 14.96
C ALA A 455 21.48 2.29 14.13
N LYS A 456 22.17 3.39 13.83
CA LYS A 456 23.49 3.33 13.19
C LYS A 456 24.51 2.59 14.07
N LEU A 457 25.41 1.87 13.42
CA LEU A 457 26.51 1.18 14.06
C LEU A 457 27.65 2.16 14.39
N PRO A 458 28.35 1.98 15.51
CA PRO A 458 29.58 2.73 15.79
C PRO A 458 30.62 2.64 14.65
N PRO A 459 31.34 3.74 14.35
CA PRO A 459 32.33 3.78 13.28
C PRO A 459 33.59 2.97 13.61
N GLY A 460 34.29 2.50 12.57
CA GLY A 460 35.61 1.88 12.66
C GLY A 460 35.65 0.50 13.31
N GLN A 461 34.52 -0.18 13.49
CA GLN A 461 34.44 -1.47 14.19
C GLN A 461 34.21 -2.64 13.24
N VAL A 462 34.54 -3.84 13.72
CA VAL A 462 34.27 -5.10 13.02
C VAL A 462 33.07 -5.77 13.69
N TYR A 463 32.14 -6.23 12.86
CA TYR A 463 30.91 -6.89 13.26
C TYR A 463 30.82 -8.29 12.64
N HIS A 464 30.08 -9.15 13.32
CA HIS A 464 29.54 -10.37 12.74
C HIS A 464 28.04 -10.42 12.94
N VAL A 465 27.35 -11.10 12.03
CA VAL A 465 25.90 -11.26 12.05
C VAL A 465 25.56 -12.74 12.18
N THR A 466 24.61 -13.05 13.05
CA THR A 466 24.03 -14.38 13.16
C THR A 466 22.55 -14.34 12.85
N VAL A 467 22.03 -15.41 12.25
CA VAL A 467 20.61 -15.56 11.89
C VAL A 467 20.15 -16.92 12.40
N ASP A 468 19.13 -16.94 13.25
CA ASP A 468 18.59 -18.19 13.79
C ASP A 468 17.91 -19.00 12.68
N PRO A 469 17.93 -20.35 12.74
CA PRO A 469 17.08 -21.17 11.88
C PRO A 469 15.62 -20.76 12.01
N GLY A 470 14.91 -20.69 10.88
CA GLY A 470 13.51 -20.27 10.83
C GLY A 470 13.27 -18.76 10.71
N PHE A 471 14.32 -17.92 10.79
CA PHE A 471 14.21 -16.49 10.45
C PHE A 471 13.81 -16.27 8.98
N PHE A 472 14.26 -17.16 8.09
CA PHE A 472 13.74 -17.28 6.73
C PHE A 472 13.18 -18.70 6.56
N VAL A 473 12.06 -18.82 5.86
CA VAL A 473 11.40 -20.12 5.63
C VAL A 473 12.34 -21.06 4.89
N GLY A 474 12.46 -22.30 5.37
CA GLY A 474 13.29 -23.33 4.75
C GLY A 474 14.80 -23.11 4.87
N ASN A 475 15.27 -22.03 5.52
CA ASN A 475 16.69 -21.74 5.63
C ASN A 475 17.28 -22.16 6.99
N GLY A 476 18.45 -22.79 6.95
CA GLY A 476 19.19 -23.24 8.15
C GLY A 476 19.81 -22.13 9.01
N GLY A 477 19.71 -20.87 8.59
CA GLY A 477 20.27 -19.73 9.30
C GLY A 477 21.79 -19.57 9.13
N ILE A 478 22.35 -18.63 9.89
CA ILE A 478 23.79 -18.29 9.91
C ILE A 478 24.25 -18.35 11.36
N GLY A 479 24.79 -19.50 11.79
CA GLY A 479 25.28 -19.70 13.17
C GLY A 479 26.77 -19.38 13.36
N SER A 480 27.59 -19.45 12.31
CA SER A 480 29.04 -19.22 12.40
C SER A 480 29.37 -17.73 12.51
N ARG A 481 30.22 -17.36 13.48
CA ARG A 481 30.69 -15.98 13.68
C ARG A 481 31.62 -15.45 12.58
N THR A 482 32.06 -16.31 11.67
CA THR A 482 32.91 -15.93 10.53
C THR A 482 32.17 -15.96 9.20
N ALA A 483 30.94 -16.47 9.17
CA ALA A 483 30.18 -16.63 7.92
C ALA A 483 29.67 -15.29 7.38
N TRP A 484 29.29 -14.36 8.26
CA TRP A 484 28.92 -13.01 7.89
C TRP A 484 29.68 -12.01 8.75
N THR A 485 30.67 -11.34 8.18
CA THR A 485 31.46 -10.33 8.89
C THR A 485 31.61 -9.08 8.03
N PHE A 486 31.67 -7.91 8.66
CA PHE A 486 31.96 -6.67 7.95
C PHE A 486 32.61 -5.64 8.86
N ARG A 487 33.14 -4.56 8.27
CA ARG A 487 33.76 -3.44 8.98
C ARG A 487 33.01 -2.14 8.66
N THR A 488 32.73 -1.31 9.66
CA THR A 488 32.25 0.07 9.44
C THR A 488 33.40 1.04 9.24
N GLY A 489 33.19 2.05 8.39
CA GLY A 489 34.16 3.12 8.12
C GLY A 489 34.17 4.17 9.23
N PRO A 490 35.09 5.14 9.19
CA PRO A 490 34.98 6.34 10.00
C PRO A 490 33.81 7.21 9.52
N ASP A 491 33.09 7.85 10.46
CA ASP A 491 32.16 8.92 10.12
C ASP A 491 32.94 10.13 9.56
N PRO A 492 32.30 11.03 8.79
CA PRO A 492 32.90 12.30 8.38
C PRO A 492 33.32 13.15 9.58
N LYS A 493 34.15 14.18 9.34
CA LYS A 493 34.52 15.12 10.41
C LYS A 493 33.30 15.94 10.85
N PRO A 494 33.08 16.15 12.16
CA PRO A 494 32.02 17.03 12.64
C PRO A 494 32.10 18.40 11.96
N GLY A 495 30.94 18.90 11.53
CA GLY A 495 30.85 20.17 10.82
C GLY A 495 31.20 20.13 9.33
N THR A 496 31.38 18.95 8.73
CA THR A 496 31.47 18.81 7.28
C THR A 496 30.23 19.42 6.60
N ALA A 497 30.44 20.35 5.66
CA ALA A 497 29.37 21.09 5.00
C ALA A 497 28.82 20.38 3.74
N ARG A 498 29.49 19.32 3.28
CA ARG A 498 29.06 18.52 2.12
C ARG A 498 29.17 17.04 2.45
N LEU A 499 28.03 16.36 2.48
CA LEU A 499 27.91 14.93 2.75
C LEU A 499 27.45 14.21 1.47
N THR A 500 27.82 12.94 1.35
CA THR A 500 27.43 12.08 0.22
C THR A 500 26.67 10.84 0.70
N VAL A 501 25.66 10.45 -0.06
CA VAL A 501 24.82 9.27 0.24
C VAL A 501 24.81 8.32 -0.96
N ASP A 502 25.16 7.06 -0.75
CA ASP A 502 25.08 6.00 -1.77
C ASP A 502 24.66 4.66 -1.14
N GLY A 503 23.48 4.15 -1.52
CA GLY A 503 22.94 2.90 -0.99
C GLY A 503 23.74 1.65 -1.38
N GLY A 504 24.64 1.76 -2.37
CA GLY A 504 25.62 0.72 -2.72
C GLY A 504 26.89 0.74 -1.86
N GLY A 505 27.05 1.76 -1.01
CA GLY A 505 28.24 1.99 -0.19
C GLY A 505 29.34 2.79 -0.90
N GLY A 506 30.37 3.19 -0.15
CA GLY A 506 31.51 3.97 -0.66
C GLY A 506 31.32 5.49 -0.63
N ALA A 507 30.22 5.97 -0.05
CA ALA A 507 29.97 7.35 0.31
C ALA A 507 30.12 7.57 1.82
N ASP A 508 29.86 8.79 2.29
CA ASP A 508 29.85 9.10 3.73
C ASP A 508 28.77 8.30 4.48
N PHE A 509 27.60 8.14 3.85
CA PHE A 509 26.43 7.43 4.37
C PHE A 509 25.79 6.54 3.31
N CYS A 510 25.06 5.53 3.76
CA CYS A 510 24.34 4.60 2.89
C CYS A 510 22.83 4.90 2.87
N THR A 511 22.35 5.72 3.81
CA THR A 511 20.96 6.16 3.93
C THR A 511 20.88 7.68 3.98
N VAL A 512 19.75 8.24 3.57
CA VAL A 512 19.50 9.68 3.66
C VAL A 512 19.34 10.09 5.12
N GLN A 513 18.63 9.29 5.92
CA GLN A 513 18.46 9.56 7.35
C GLN A 513 19.81 9.56 8.09
N GLY A 514 20.74 8.66 7.76
CA GLY A 514 22.08 8.64 8.37
C GLY A 514 22.85 9.95 8.16
N ALA A 515 22.75 10.55 6.97
CA ALA A 515 23.35 11.85 6.68
C ALA A 515 22.66 13.00 7.44
N VAL A 516 21.32 12.97 7.55
CA VAL A 516 20.56 13.94 8.35
C VAL A 516 20.90 13.82 9.84
N ASP A 517 21.03 12.61 10.35
CA ASP A 517 21.39 12.32 11.75
C ASP A 517 22.78 12.86 12.10
N PHE A 518 23.70 12.86 11.13
CA PHE A 518 25.05 13.39 11.31
C PHE A 518 25.11 14.91 11.44
N VAL A 519 24.16 15.65 10.85
CA VAL A 519 24.09 17.11 11.02
C VAL A 519 23.85 17.43 12.50
N ALA A 520 24.61 18.37 13.05
CA ALA A 520 24.55 18.71 14.46
C ALA A 520 23.21 19.36 14.84
N GLU A 521 22.75 19.10 16.06
CA GLU A 521 21.67 19.88 16.68
C GLU A 521 22.05 21.37 16.75
N GLY A 522 21.08 22.25 16.49
CA GLY A 522 21.28 23.70 16.45
C GLY A 522 22.12 24.18 15.26
N ASN A 523 22.16 23.44 14.15
CA ASN A 523 22.95 23.79 12.98
C ASN A 523 22.59 25.19 12.45
N ASP A 524 23.58 26.06 12.31
CA ASP A 524 23.41 27.48 11.92
C ASP A 524 24.07 27.81 10.57
N ARG A 525 24.50 26.78 9.83
CA ARG A 525 25.26 26.92 8.58
C ARG A 525 24.75 25.97 7.49
N PRO A 526 24.88 26.34 6.21
CA PRO A 526 24.47 25.45 5.12
C PRO A 526 25.18 24.09 5.15
N VAL A 527 24.41 23.01 5.07
CA VAL A 527 24.92 21.64 4.86
C VAL A 527 24.23 21.03 3.64
N ARG A 528 25.02 20.61 2.65
CA ARG A 528 24.52 19.92 1.45
C ARG A 528 24.70 18.42 1.57
N ILE A 529 23.64 17.66 1.27
CA ILE A 529 23.63 16.20 1.18
C ILE A 529 23.40 15.82 -0.29
N ASP A 530 24.44 15.31 -0.95
CA ASP A 530 24.37 14.82 -2.33
C ASP A 530 24.01 13.33 -2.34
N VAL A 531 22.85 12.98 -2.90
CA VAL A 531 22.29 11.61 -2.91
C VAL A 531 22.44 10.99 -4.30
N ALA A 532 23.10 9.83 -4.35
CA ALA A 532 23.33 9.08 -5.57
C ALA A 532 22.02 8.53 -6.19
N PRO A 533 22.05 8.06 -7.44
CA PRO A 533 20.93 7.32 -8.02
C PRO A 533 20.60 6.06 -7.19
N GLY A 534 19.32 5.78 -6.98
CA GLY A 534 18.88 4.61 -6.22
C GLY A 534 17.48 4.78 -5.65
N PHE A 535 16.94 3.67 -5.15
CA PHE A 535 15.74 3.67 -4.31
C PHE A 535 16.14 3.47 -2.86
N TYR A 536 15.82 4.47 -2.05
CA TYR A 536 16.10 4.53 -0.62
C TYR A 536 14.79 4.28 0.13
N ARG A 537 14.57 3.02 0.53
CA ARG A 537 13.38 2.60 1.28
C ARG A 537 13.55 2.94 2.76
N GLU A 538 13.21 4.16 3.13
CA GLU A 538 13.39 4.66 4.49
C GLU A 538 12.39 5.76 4.84
N LEU A 539 12.04 5.81 6.13
CA LEU A 539 11.44 6.99 6.74
C LEU A 539 12.52 8.05 6.93
N VAL A 540 12.27 9.27 6.46
CA VAL A 540 13.19 10.40 6.66
C VAL A 540 12.50 11.47 7.51
N TYR A 541 13.16 11.89 8.58
CA TYR A 541 12.71 12.99 9.43
C TYR A 541 13.85 13.98 9.69
N VAL A 542 13.61 15.24 9.34
CA VAL A 542 14.51 16.37 9.62
C VAL A 542 13.89 17.19 10.77
N PRO A 543 14.44 17.11 11.99
CA PRO A 543 13.90 17.83 13.14
C PRO A 543 14.09 19.34 13.02
N GLN A 544 13.23 20.12 13.69
CA GLN A 544 13.30 21.59 13.72
C GLN A 544 14.66 22.15 14.18
N THR A 545 15.42 21.36 14.94
CA THR A 545 16.73 21.70 15.49
C THR A 545 17.85 21.64 14.45
N LYS A 546 17.60 21.21 13.21
CA LYS A 546 18.61 21.08 12.16
C LYS A 546 18.26 21.89 10.90
N PRO A 547 18.19 23.24 10.99
CA PRO A 547 17.90 24.07 9.83
C PRO A 547 19.08 24.12 8.84
N HIS A 548 18.88 24.76 7.69
CA HIS A 548 19.89 24.96 6.64
C HIS A 548 20.42 23.69 5.95
N ILE A 549 19.63 22.61 5.93
CA ILE A 549 19.95 21.39 5.17
C ILE A 549 19.43 21.48 3.74
N ALA A 550 20.29 21.17 2.77
CA ALA A 550 19.95 21.04 1.36
C ALA A 550 20.19 19.61 0.86
N ILE A 551 19.14 18.91 0.40
CA ILE A 551 19.24 17.58 -0.20
C ILE A 551 19.22 17.70 -1.73
N ARG A 552 20.20 17.10 -2.40
CA ARG A 552 20.30 17.10 -3.86
C ARG A 552 20.44 15.68 -4.39
N GLY A 553 19.43 15.21 -5.11
CA GLY A 553 19.47 13.92 -5.81
C GLY A 553 20.18 14.01 -7.16
N ALA A 554 20.41 12.85 -7.78
CA ALA A 554 21.01 12.73 -9.10
C ALA A 554 20.03 13.04 -10.27
N GLY A 555 18.83 13.54 -9.94
CA GLY A 555 17.71 13.80 -10.83
C GLY A 555 16.48 13.01 -10.38
N ALA A 556 15.29 13.62 -10.45
CA ALA A 556 14.10 13.02 -9.85
C ALA A 556 13.71 11.66 -10.48
N GLY A 557 14.04 11.41 -11.76
CA GLY A 557 13.86 10.08 -12.36
C GLY A 557 14.91 9.02 -11.98
N ARG A 558 15.88 9.36 -11.12
CA ARG A 558 17.06 8.53 -10.80
C ARG A 558 17.27 8.32 -9.30
N THR A 559 16.87 9.27 -8.47
CA THR A 559 16.95 9.18 -7.00
C THR A 559 15.55 9.23 -6.41
N THR A 560 15.16 8.18 -5.70
CA THR A 560 13.85 8.05 -5.06
C THR A 560 14.00 7.71 -3.59
N ILE A 561 13.34 8.47 -2.72
CA ILE A 561 13.17 8.17 -1.30
C ILE A 561 11.71 7.74 -1.11
N GLY A 562 11.44 6.66 -0.39
CA GLY A 562 10.06 6.27 -0.15
C GLY A 562 9.82 5.21 0.89
N TYR A 563 8.62 5.25 1.48
CA TYR A 563 8.20 4.33 2.53
C TYR A 563 6.66 4.24 2.57
N PRO A 564 6.03 3.09 2.90
CA PRO A 564 4.58 2.97 3.03
C PRO A 564 4.09 3.48 4.39
N ASN A 565 4.31 4.77 4.68
CA ASN A 565 3.87 5.36 5.94
C ASN A 565 2.48 5.97 5.79
N ASN A 566 1.57 5.75 6.75
CA ASN A 566 0.19 6.20 6.62
C ASN A 566 -0.50 6.35 7.98
N ASN A 567 -1.75 6.79 7.94
CA ASN A 567 -2.55 7.07 9.13
C ASN A 567 -2.69 5.86 10.08
N LEU A 568 -2.71 4.66 9.53
CA LEU A 568 -2.90 3.42 10.28
C LEU A 568 -1.60 2.85 10.84
N LEU A 569 -0.46 3.22 10.24
CA LEU A 569 0.85 2.80 10.71
C LEU A 569 1.45 3.74 11.75
N ASN A 570 1.43 5.05 11.49
CA ASN A 570 2.03 6.06 12.38
C ASN A 570 1.20 7.37 12.48
N GLY A 571 -0.06 7.42 12.05
CA GLY A 571 -0.87 8.64 12.14
C GLY A 571 -1.90 8.64 13.27
N ASP A 572 -2.93 9.47 13.16
CA ASP A 572 -3.95 9.67 14.19
C ASP A 572 -4.60 8.35 14.65
N TYR A 573 -4.86 7.43 13.72
CA TYR A 573 -5.46 6.13 14.06
C TYR A 573 -4.48 5.24 14.84
N ALA A 574 -3.23 5.13 14.37
CA ALA A 574 -2.19 4.36 15.05
C ALA A 574 -1.90 4.88 16.46
N MET A 575 -1.99 6.20 16.64
CA MET A 575 -1.63 6.88 17.88
C MET A 575 -2.80 7.02 18.87
N ALA A 576 -4.00 6.53 18.51
CA ALA A 576 -5.20 6.71 19.33
C ALA A 576 -5.09 6.14 20.76
N ASN A 577 -4.26 5.11 20.95
CA ASN A 577 -4.03 4.44 22.24
C ASN A 577 -2.59 4.59 22.76
N VAL A 578 -1.77 5.42 22.13
CA VAL A 578 -0.41 5.70 22.57
C VAL A 578 -0.44 6.80 23.65
N PRO A 579 0.41 6.73 24.71
CA PRO A 579 0.49 7.80 25.70
C PRO A 579 0.65 9.18 25.06
N ILE A 580 -0.12 10.15 25.55
CA ILE A 580 -0.21 11.48 24.97
C ILE A 580 1.14 12.20 24.91
N GLU A 581 2.00 11.90 25.88
CA GLU A 581 3.35 12.44 25.99
C GLU A 581 4.25 11.96 24.87
N GLN A 582 3.98 10.82 24.24
CA GLN A 582 4.76 10.27 23.12
C GLN A 582 4.14 10.60 21.76
N ALA A 583 2.82 10.82 21.74
CA ALA A 583 2.06 10.95 20.52
C ALA A 583 2.08 12.38 19.93
N TYR A 584 2.28 13.40 20.77
CA TYR A 584 2.14 14.80 20.36
C TYR A 584 3.24 15.30 19.43
N CYS A 585 2.82 15.88 18.32
CA CYS A 585 3.69 16.50 17.34
C CYS A 585 4.34 17.81 17.84
N PRO A 586 5.66 18.00 17.65
CA PRO A 586 6.28 19.30 17.81
C PRO A 586 5.80 20.27 16.72
N ARG A 587 5.82 21.58 17.03
CA ARG A 587 5.61 22.67 16.07
C ARG A 587 4.24 22.62 15.35
N ARG A 588 3.14 22.44 16.09
CA ARG A 588 1.77 22.47 15.55
C ARG A 588 1.40 23.85 15.01
N VAL A 589 0.80 23.88 13.83
CA VAL A 589 0.16 25.09 13.30
C VAL A 589 -1.32 25.13 13.69
N LEU A 590 -1.97 23.97 13.72
CA LEU A 590 -3.35 23.80 14.19
C LEU A 590 -3.39 22.94 15.44
N ALA A 591 -4.05 23.41 16.51
CA ALA A 591 -4.01 22.74 17.81
C ALA A 591 -4.60 21.31 17.80
N ASP A 592 -5.70 21.07 17.10
CA ASP A 592 -6.42 19.77 17.09
C ASP A 592 -6.08 18.87 15.89
N PRO A 593 -6.07 19.37 14.63
CA PRO A 593 -5.79 18.55 13.45
C PRO A 593 -4.33 18.08 13.32
N ASP A 594 -3.38 18.74 14.00
CA ASP A 594 -1.95 18.39 13.94
C ASP A 594 -1.48 17.58 15.17
N ARG A 595 -2.38 17.17 16.08
CA ARG A 595 -1.97 16.53 17.35
C ARG A 595 -1.09 15.29 17.13
N PHE A 596 -1.49 14.38 16.24
CA PHE A 596 -0.77 13.13 15.96
C PHE A 596 -0.43 12.94 14.47
N ASN A 597 -0.98 13.80 13.62
CA ASN A 597 -0.94 13.70 12.18
C ASN A 597 0.42 14.03 11.53
N CYS A 598 1.49 14.27 12.30
CA CYS A 598 2.80 14.66 11.75
C CYS A 598 3.76 13.48 11.49
N TRP A 599 3.45 12.29 12.02
CA TRP A 599 4.38 11.15 12.02
C TRP A 599 4.17 10.16 10.87
N ARG A 600 3.11 10.34 10.07
CA ARG A 600 2.72 9.44 8.96
C ARG A 600 3.29 9.78 7.58
N ALA A 601 4.13 10.80 7.46
CA ALA A 601 4.80 11.12 6.20
C ALA A 601 5.94 10.11 5.91
N ALA A 602 6.17 9.79 4.64
CA ALA A 602 7.37 9.05 4.24
C ALA A 602 8.64 9.91 4.47
N MET A 603 8.54 11.21 4.15
CA MET A 603 9.55 12.21 4.49
C MET A 603 8.93 13.42 5.17
N GLY A 604 9.33 13.68 6.42
CA GLY A 604 8.90 14.83 7.22
C GLY A 604 10.04 15.82 7.49
N VAL A 605 9.77 17.12 7.34
CA VAL A 605 10.73 18.19 7.60
C VAL A 605 10.08 19.23 8.49
N ASP A 606 10.55 19.35 9.74
CA ASP A 606 10.15 20.42 10.66
C ASP A 606 11.19 21.56 10.74
N ALA A 607 12.28 21.45 9.99
CA ALA A 607 13.37 22.42 9.95
C ALA A 607 13.08 23.62 9.04
N ASP A 608 13.53 24.79 9.49
CA ASP A 608 13.56 26.00 8.66
C ASP A 608 14.73 25.96 7.66
N ASP A 609 14.63 26.79 6.62
CA ASP A 609 15.69 26.95 5.61
C ASP A 609 16.08 25.62 4.94
N PHE A 610 15.13 24.70 4.83
CA PHE A 610 15.33 23.41 4.17
C PHE A 610 15.17 23.53 2.66
N ALA A 611 16.03 22.83 1.92
CA ALA A 611 15.97 22.78 0.48
C ALA A 611 16.07 21.34 -0.04
N MET A 612 15.35 21.04 -1.12
CA MET A 612 15.46 19.77 -1.83
C MET A 612 15.36 19.94 -3.34
N SER A 613 16.23 19.26 -4.09
CA SER A 613 16.17 19.25 -5.54
C SER A 613 16.54 17.91 -6.20
N GLY A 614 15.91 17.62 -7.34
CA GLY A 614 16.27 16.45 -8.16
C GLY A 614 16.02 15.10 -7.47
N VAL A 615 14.99 15.01 -6.64
CA VAL A 615 14.59 13.80 -5.89
C VAL A 615 13.13 13.48 -6.16
N THR A 616 12.80 12.20 -6.28
CA THR A 616 11.43 11.70 -6.09
C THR A 616 11.22 11.34 -4.62
N VAL A 617 10.15 11.84 -4.02
CA VAL A 617 9.65 11.33 -2.74
C VAL A 617 8.35 10.60 -3.02
N ARG A 618 8.28 9.32 -2.65
CA ARG A 618 7.13 8.45 -2.91
C ARG A 618 6.61 7.84 -1.61
N ASN A 619 5.32 8.00 -1.34
CA ASN A 619 4.65 7.15 -0.37
C ASN A 619 4.25 5.83 -1.05
N LEU A 620 4.59 4.70 -0.45
CA LEU A 620 4.30 3.38 -1.01
C LEU A 620 2.96 2.80 -0.55
N THR A 621 2.20 3.54 0.27
CA THR A 621 0.84 3.15 0.67
C THR A 621 -0.04 2.99 -0.57
N PRO A 622 -0.73 1.85 -0.73
CA PRO A 622 -1.55 1.59 -1.92
C PRO A 622 -2.76 2.53 -1.98
N TYR A 623 -3.40 2.59 -3.15
CA TYR A 623 -4.69 3.27 -3.30
C TYR A 623 -5.69 2.71 -2.29
N HIS A 624 -6.49 3.58 -1.67
CA HIS A 624 -7.34 3.27 -0.51
C HIS A 624 -6.63 2.76 0.76
N GLY A 625 -5.30 2.87 0.86
CA GLY A 625 -4.51 2.44 2.02
C GLY A 625 -4.53 3.39 3.24
N SER A 626 -5.49 4.33 3.31
CA SER A 626 -5.57 5.49 4.22
C SER A 626 -4.70 6.70 3.83
N GLN A 627 -4.81 7.80 4.59
CA GLN A 627 -4.11 9.04 4.31
C GLN A 627 -2.58 8.87 4.48
N ALA A 628 -1.80 9.34 3.51
CA ALA A 628 -0.37 9.02 3.43
C ALA A 628 0.45 10.10 2.68
N GLU A 629 1.08 11.02 3.41
CA GLU A 629 1.94 12.05 2.80
C GLU A 629 3.22 11.41 2.27
N ALA A 630 3.56 11.71 1.01
CA ALA A 630 4.91 11.44 0.53
C ALA A 630 5.89 12.44 1.15
N PHE A 631 5.57 13.73 1.08
CA PHE A 631 6.36 14.79 1.70
C PHE A 631 5.52 15.69 2.59
N ARG A 632 6.00 15.92 3.82
CA ARG A 632 5.48 16.92 4.75
C ARG A 632 6.58 17.94 5.07
N GLY A 633 6.32 19.21 4.78
CA GLY A 633 7.13 20.33 5.25
C GLY A 633 6.35 21.14 6.29
N ASN A 634 6.97 21.45 7.44
CA ASN A 634 6.37 22.19 8.54
C ASN A 634 7.41 23.16 9.13
N GLY A 635 7.82 24.12 8.30
CA GLY A 635 8.88 25.06 8.57
C GLY A 635 8.80 26.26 7.63
N ASP A 636 9.60 27.28 7.93
CA ASP A 636 9.70 28.48 7.09
C ASP A 636 10.87 28.40 6.12
N ARG A 637 10.67 28.98 4.93
CA ARG A 637 11.66 29.06 3.85
C ARG A 637 12.02 27.67 3.29
N ILE A 638 11.02 26.80 3.18
CA ILE A 638 11.17 25.49 2.50
C ILE A 638 11.22 25.69 0.99
N VAL A 639 12.22 25.10 0.32
CA VAL A 639 12.43 25.20 -1.13
C VAL A 639 12.43 23.81 -1.77
N LEU A 640 11.50 23.55 -2.67
CA LEU A 640 11.45 22.32 -3.48
C LEU A 640 11.63 22.66 -4.97
N ASP A 641 12.72 22.18 -5.59
CA ASP A 641 13.04 22.47 -7.00
C ASP A 641 13.20 21.18 -7.82
N ARG A 642 12.41 21.00 -8.88
CA ARG A 642 12.51 19.84 -9.79
C ARG A 642 12.41 18.51 -9.05
N VAL A 643 11.46 18.42 -8.13
CA VAL A 643 11.13 17.22 -7.37
C VAL A 643 9.93 16.50 -7.96
N ARG A 644 9.77 15.21 -7.65
CA ARG A 644 8.52 14.48 -7.89
C ARG A 644 7.95 14.05 -6.54
N ILE A 645 6.68 14.34 -6.28
CA ILE A 645 5.99 13.92 -5.05
C ILE A 645 4.87 12.97 -5.45
N LEU A 646 5.01 11.69 -5.09
CA LEU A 646 4.15 10.61 -5.60
C LEU A 646 3.39 9.94 -4.45
N GLY A 647 2.07 9.91 -4.55
CA GLY A 647 1.19 9.24 -3.59
C GLY A 647 -0.26 9.21 -4.09
N TYR A 648 -1.19 9.01 -3.16
CA TYR A 648 -2.63 9.06 -3.39
C TYR A 648 -3.22 10.19 -2.54
N GLN A 649 -3.94 9.84 -1.49
CA GLN A 649 -4.51 10.81 -0.57
C GLN A 649 -3.42 11.52 0.23
N ASP A 650 -3.49 12.84 0.32
CA ASP A 650 -2.63 13.70 1.14
C ASP A 650 -1.14 13.80 0.68
N SER A 651 -0.83 13.51 -0.59
CA SER A 651 0.55 13.35 -1.10
C SER A 651 1.58 14.44 -0.70
N LEU A 652 1.23 15.73 -0.80
CA LEU A 652 2.09 16.86 -0.44
C LEU A 652 1.42 17.70 0.66
N ARG A 653 2.03 17.73 1.84
CA ARG A 653 1.61 18.62 2.93
C ARG A 653 2.63 19.72 3.17
N LEU A 654 2.20 20.97 3.16
CA LEU A 654 3.06 22.11 3.48
C LEU A 654 2.40 23.00 4.55
N GLN A 655 3.18 23.26 5.60
CA GLN A 655 2.83 24.07 6.75
C GLN A 655 3.93 25.12 6.95
N GLY A 656 3.56 26.39 7.04
CA GLY A 656 4.51 27.51 7.05
C GLY A 656 4.65 28.17 5.68
N LYS A 657 5.88 28.48 5.26
CA LYS A 657 6.17 29.21 4.01
C LYS A 657 7.07 28.41 3.09
N ALA A 658 6.56 28.05 1.92
CA ALA A 658 7.27 27.18 0.98
C ALA A 658 7.18 27.68 -0.47
N VAL A 659 8.23 27.41 -1.25
CA VAL A 659 8.24 27.58 -2.70
C VAL A 659 8.48 26.22 -3.37
N VAL A 660 7.68 25.91 -4.39
CA VAL A 660 7.78 24.67 -5.17
C VAL A 660 7.87 25.01 -6.65
N THR A 661 8.94 24.61 -7.34
CA THR A 661 9.13 24.95 -8.76
C THR A 661 9.56 23.76 -9.60
N GLY A 662 9.06 23.67 -10.83
CA GLY A 662 9.46 22.60 -11.76
C GLY A 662 9.06 21.20 -11.29
N ALA A 663 8.06 21.10 -10.42
CA ALA A 663 7.71 19.85 -9.75
C ALA A 663 6.68 19.04 -10.55
N TYR A 664 6.60 17.76 -10.24
CA TYR A 664 5.50 16.89 -10.61
C TYR A 664 4.89 16.31 -9.33
N VAL A 665 3.59 16.49 -9.14
CA VAL A 665 2.85 15.99 -7.97
C VAL A 665 1.69 15.13 -8.47
N GLU A 666 1.50 13.94 -7.93
CA GLU A 666 0.32 13.10 -8.24
C GLU A 666 -0.42 12.67 -6.98
N GLY A 667 -1.73 12.46 -7.11
CA GLY A 667 -2.59 12.00 -6.03
C GLY A 667 -4.08 12.04 -6.40
N ASP A 668 -4.96 11.91 -5.41
CA ASP A 668 -6.42 11.90 -5.60
C ASP A 668 -7.17 12.84 -4.64
N VAL A 669 -7.25 12.51 -3.36
CA VAL A 669 -7.98 13.26 -2.34
C VAL A 669 -7.01 14.18 -1.60
N ASP A 670 -7.31 15.48 -1.61
CA ASP A 670 -6.57 16.53 -0.88
C ASP A 670 -5.05 16.48 -1.09
N PHE A 671 -4.59 16.09 -2.27
CA PHE A 671 -3.20 15.67 -2.41
C PHE A 671 -2.18 16.81 -2.39
N VAL A 672 -2.62 18.07 -2.39
CA VAL A 672 -1.86 19.24 -1.91
C VAL A 672 -2.60 19.92 -0.76
N TRP A 673 -2.10 19.84 0.47
CA TRP A 673 -2.82 20.35 1.63
C TRP A 673 -1.90 20.94 2.71
N GLY A 674 -2.49 21.48 3.77
CA GLY A 674 -1.77 22.02 4.91
C GLY A 674 -2.25 23.42 5.30
N THR A 675 -1.34 24.26 5.82
CA THR A 675 -1.66 25.59 6.36
C THR A 675 -0.56 26.58 6.01
N GLY A 676 -0.90 27.72 5.40
CA GLY A 676 0.06 28.81 5.17
C GLY A 676 0.38 29.10 3.71
N GLY A 677 1.51 29.78 3.49
CA GLY A 677 1.89 30.38 2.22
C GLY A 677 2.71 29.43 1.36
N VAL A 678 2.06 28.80 0.40
CA VAL A 678 2.71 27.94 -0.59
C VAL A 678 2.69 28.64 -1.93
N PHE A 679 3.84 28.81 -2.54
CA PHE A 679 3.95 29.31 -3.92
C PHE A 679 4.45 28.20 -4.83
N MET A 680 3.59 27.66 -5.69
CA MET A 680 3.93 26.62 -6.65
C MET A 680 3.93 27.16 -8.07
N ARG A 681 5.02 26.94 -8.81
CA ARG A 681 5.19 27.45 -10.18
C ARG A 681 5.75 26.44 -11.16
N ASP A 682 5.38 26.56 -12.43
CA ASP A 682 5.98 25.79 -13.55
C ASP A 682 5.93 24.28 -13.27
N SER A 683 4.82 23.79 -12.73
CA SER A 683 4.68 22.43 -12.20
C SER A 683 3.49 21.70 -12.80
N GLU A 684 3.52 20.36 -12.76
CA GLU A 684 2.38 19.51 -13.14
C GLU A 684 1.78 18.87 -11.88
N LEU A 685 0.45 18.92 -11.79
CA LEU A 685 -0.31 18.21 -10.78
C LEU A 685 -1.25 17.22 -11.50
N LYS A 686 -1.01 15.92 -11.32
CA LYS A 686 -1.76 14.85 -11.99
C LYS A 686 -2.75 14.18 -11.04
N ALA A 687 -4.04 14.27 -11.35
CA ALA A 687 -5.07 13.51 -10.66
C ALA A 687 -5.02 12.04 -11.09
N LEU A 688 -4.94 11.12 -10.13
CA LEU A 688 -4.97 9.67 -10.39
C LEU A 688 -6.39 9.10 -10.36
N HIS A 689 -7.27 9.68 -9.53
CA HIS A 689 -8.68 9.34 -9.41
C HIS A 689 -9.54 10.60 -9.18
N GLU A 690 -10.85 10.43 -9.02
CA GLU A 690 -11.75 11.48 -8.57
C GLU A 690 -11.31 12.03 -7.20
N GLY A 691 -11.55 13.32 -6.93
CA GLY A 691 -11.14 13.92 -5.67
C GLY A 691 -10.89 15.42 -5.73
N TYR A 692 -9.80 15.85 -5.09
CA TYR A 692 -9.52 17.25 -4.78
C TYR A 692 -8.03 17.52 -4.93
N TYR A 693 -7.68 18.51 -5.75
CA TYR A 693 -6.30 19.00 -5.81
C TYR A 693 -5.84 19.60 -4.48
N ASN A 694 -6.73 20.33 -3.79
CA ASN A 694 -6.34 21.13 -2.64
C ASN A 694 -7.27 21.03 -1.43
N GLN A 695 -6.68 21.04 -0.24
CA GLN A 695 -7.37 21.35 1.01
C GLN A 695 -6.47 22.20 1.94
N VAL A 696 -6.45 23.51 1.72
CA VAL A 696 -5.77 24.44 2.63
C VAL A 696 -6.63 24.70 3.87
N ARG A 697 -5.98 24.79 5.03
CA ARG A 697 -6.61 24.87 6.36
C ARG A 697 -6.14 26.12 7.10
N ASN A 698 -6.38 27.31 6.54
CA ASN A 698 -6.03 28.56 7.22
C ASN A 698 -7.13 28.98 8.20
N THR A 699 -6.71 29.41 9.39
CA THR A 699 -7.57 30.02 10.43
C THR A 699 -7.32 31.52 10.60
N ASP A 700 -6.31 32.06 9.91
CA ASP A 700 -5.96 33.48 9.85
C ASP A 700 -6.02 34.04 8.42
N THR A 701 -5.76 35.33 8.25
CA THR A 701 -5.72 36.01 6.94
C THR A 701 -4.37 35.93 6.25
N GLY A 702 -3.48 35.04 6.70
CA GLY A 702 -2.18 34.79 6.09
C GLY A 702 -2.29 34.28 4.64
N PRO A 703 -1.14 34.20 3.95
CA PRO A 703 -1.10 33.65 2.59
C PRO A 703 -1.57 32.19 2.60
N GLY A 704 -2.23 31.78 1.51
CA GLY A 704 -2.58 30.38 1.24
C GLY A 704 -1.76 29.77 0.11
N ASN A 705 -2.37 28.83 -0.61
CA ASN A 705 -1.74 28.17 -1.76
C ASN A 705 -1.93 29.00 -3.04
N VAL A 706 -0.84 29.40 -3.66
CA VAL A 706 -0.81 30.16 -4.93
C VAL A 706 -0.09 29.33 -5.99
N PHE A 707 -0.83 28.97 -7.04
CA PHE A 707 -0.37 28.19 -8.17
C PHE A 707 -0.23 29.10 -9.40
N VAL A 708 0.95 29.14 -10.00
CA VAL A 708 1.26 30.00 -11.14
C VAL A 708 1.83 29.16 -12.28
N ASN A 709 1.25 29.25 -13.48
CA ASN A 709 1.71 28.47 -14.63
C ASN A 709 1.82 26.96 -14.32
N VAL A 710 0.78 26.40 -13.69
CA VAL A 710 0.71 24.94 -13.44
C VAL A 710 -0.16 24.24 -14.47
N ARG A 711 0.07 22.94 -14.65
CA ARG A 711 -0.73 22.06 -15.50
C ARG A 711 -1.48 21.05 -14.64
N LEU A 712 -2.81 21.07 -14.69
CA LEU A 712 -3.67 20.10 -14.04
C LEU A 712 -4.02 19.00 -15.06
N THR A 713 -3.36 17.86 -14.93
CA THR A 713 -3.51 16.69 -15.82
C THR A 713 -4.17 15.53 -15.07
N ARG A 714 -4.45 14.44 -15.78
CA ARG A 714 -5.12 13.26 -15.19
C ARG A 714 -4.56 11.93 -15.70
N ALA A 715 -4.84 10.86 -14.98
CA ALA A 715 -4.75 9.49 -15.48
C ALA A 715 -5.90 9.19 -16.47
N PRO A 716 -5.75 8.20 -17.38
CA PRO A 716 -6.73 7.93 -18.44
C PRO A 716 -8.15 7.69 -17.96
N ASP A 717 -8.32 7.03 -16.81
CA ASP A 717 -9.62 6.61 -16.30
C ASP A 717 -10.32 7.66 -15.44
N VAL A 718 -9.71 8.83 -15.24
CA VAL A 718 -10.33 9.93 -14.47
C VAL A 718 -11.40 10.61 -15.34
N PRO A 719 -12.69 10.53 -14.96
CA PRO A 719 -13.77 11.06 -15.79
C PRO A 719 -13.68 12.57 -15.98
N ASP A 720 -14.33 13.09 -17.03
CA ASP A 720 -14.59 14.53 -17.14
C ASP A 720 -15.43 15.02 -15.93
N ASP A 721 -15.25 16.28 -15.52
CA ASP A 721 -16.07 16.94 -14.48
C ASP A 721 -16.11 16.20 -13.12
N SER A 722 -14.99 15.58 -12.71
CA SER A 722 -14.89 14.68 -11.56
C SER A 722 -13.96 15.16 -10.42
N VAL A 723 -13.04 16.10 -10.68
CA VAL A 723 -12.02 16.55 -9.70
C VAL A 723 -12.18 18.04 -9.39
N PHE A 724 -12.25 18.40 -8.11
CA PHE A 724 -12.30 19.80 -7.68
C PHE A 724 -10.89 20.42 -7.61
N LEU A 725 -10.79 21.71 -7.95
CA LEU A 725 -9.61 22.55 -7.71
C LEU A 725 -9.24 22.62 -6.22
N GLY A 726 -10.25 22.58 -5.36
CA GLY A 726 -10.04 22.44 -3.92
C GLY A 726 -11.35 22.37 -3.14
N ARG A 727 -11.22 21.94 -1.88
CA ARG A 727 -12.32 21.95 -0.90
C ARG A 727 -11.90 22.61 0.41
N VAL A 728 -12.89 23.08 1.16
CA VAL A 728 -12.67 23.61 2.52
C VAL A 728 -13.83 23.27 3.45
N GLU A 729 -13.48 22.95 4.70
CA GLU A 729 -14.43 22.91 5.82
C GLU A 729 -14.60 24.32 6.37
N LEU A 730 -15.60 25.04 5.83
CA LEU A 730 -15.76 26.49 6.00
C LEU A 730 -15.92 26.89 7.48
N SER A 731 -16.59 26.07 8.28
CA SER A 731 -16.78 26.30 9.72
C SER A 731 -15.48 26.31 10.52
N ARG A 732 -14.42 25.67 10.02
CA ARG A 732 -13.12 25.55 10.70
C ARG A 732 -12.04 26.40 10.06
N PHE A 733 -12.08 26.56 8.74
CA PHE A 733 -11.03 27.22 7.97
C PHE A 733 -11.59 28.34 7.07
N PRO A 734 -12.34 29.32 7.64
CA PRO A 734 -13.13 30.30 6.88
C PRO A 734 -12.29 31.26 6.04
N THR A 735 -11.00 31.37 6.34
CA THR A 735 -10.06 32.31 5.72
C THR A 735 -9.12 31.64 4.72
N SER A 736 -9.40 30.40 4.32
CA SER A 736 -8.60 29.64 3.35
C SER A 736 -8.41 30.37 2.03
N GLN A 737 -7.20 30.27 1.47
CA GLN A 737 -6.85 30.90 0.19
C GLN A 737 -6.25 29.88 -0.77
N VAL A 738 -6.85 29.77 -1.96
CA VAL A 738 -6.31 28.98 -3.08
C VAL A 738 -6.43 29.82 -4.34
N VAL A 739 -5.33 29.99 -5.05
CA VAL A 739 -5.26 30.85 -6.23
C VAL A 739 -4.63 30.08 -7.39
N PHE A 740 -5.25 30.12 -8.57
CA PHE A 740 -4.65 29.63 -9.82
C PHE A 740 -4.46 30.80 -10.80
N ILE A 741 -3.24 30.97 -11.32
CA ILE A 741 -2.86 32.04 -12.26
C ILE A 741 -2.20 31.40 -13.48
N ASP A 742 -2.65 31.77 -14.68
CA ASP A 742 -2.10 31.30 -15.97
C ASP A 742 -1.98 29.77 -16.05
N SER A 743 -2.93 29.05 -15.46
CA SER A 743 -2.84 27.60 -15.28
C SER A 743 -3.67 26.84 -16.32
N ALA A 744 -3.13 25.75 -16.85
CA ALA A 744 -3.78 24.92 -17.86
C ALA A 744 -4.45 23.70 -17.22
N MET A 745 -5.70 23.39 -17.59
CA MET A 745 -6.50 22.35 -16.94
C MET A 745 -7.17 21.42 -17.98
N ASP A 746 -7.14 20.11 -17.76
CA ASP A 746 -7.90 19.15 -18.57
C ASP A 746 -9.37 19.04 -18.10
N LYS A 747 -10.21 18.32 -18.85
CA LYS A 747 -11.66 18.25 -18.69
C LYS A 747 -12.14 17.55 -17.43
N HIS A 748 -11.29 16.84 -16.69
CA HIS A 748 -11.65 16.28 -15.38
C HIS A 748 -11.90 17.35 -14.33
N VAL A 749 -11.32 18.55 -14.49
CA VAL A 749 -11.55 19.63 -13.54
C VAL A 749 -13.03 20.02 -13.57
N LYS A 750 -13.66 19.94 -12.39
CA LYS A 750 -15.09 20.21 -12.23
C LYS A 750 -15.43 21.61 -12.71
N ARG A 751 -16.57 21.74 -13.40
CA ARG A 751 -17.14 23.04 -13.80
C ARG A 751 -17.39 23.94 -12.59
N ALA A 752 -17.86 23.36 -11.49
CA ALA A 752 -18.03 24.04 -10.21
C ALA A 752 -16.70 24.57 -9.62
N GLY A 753 -15.57 23.94 -9.96
CA GLY A 753 -14.23 24.27 -9.49
C GLY A 753 -13.99 23.92 -8.03
N TRP A 754 -14.83 24.39 -7.12
CA TRP A 754 -14.58 24.42 -5.68
C TRP A 754 -15.71 23.78 -4.88
N GLN A 755 -15.39 23.23 -3.71
CA GLN A 755 -16.38 22.70 -2.77
C GLN A 755 -16.22 23.31 -1.37
N ILE A 756 -17.35 23.60 -0.73
CA ILE A 756 -17.43 24.00 0.69
C ILE A 756 -18.37 23.03 1.43
N THR A 757 -18.17 22.86 2.74
CA THR A 757 -18.92 21.87 3.56
C THR A 757 -20.43 22.08 3.61
N SER A 758 -20.90 23.32 3.45
CA SER A 758 -22.33 23.61 3.20
C SER A 758 -22.47 24.06 1.74
N PRO A 759 -22.73 23.14 0.79
CA PRO A 759 -22.85 23.49 -0.61
C PRO A 759 -23.88 24.62 -0.76
N ASN A 760 -23.45 25.73 -1.36
CA ASN A 760 -24.24 26.95 -1.61
C ASN A 760 -24.42 27.96 -0.46
N ASP A 761 -23.81 27.78 0.72
CA ASP A 761 -23.77 28.86 1.73
C ASP A 761 -22.61 29.84 1.46
N CYS A 762 -22.70 30.57 0.35
CA CYS A 762 -21.75 31.63 0.02
C CYS A 762 -21.86 32.83 0.97
N ALA A 763 -22.98 32.97 1.69
CA ALA A 763 -23.17 34.04 2.67
C ALA A 763 -22.23 33.88 3.86
N ALA A 764 -21.97 32.64 4.30
CA ALA A 764 -20.98 32.34 5.34
C ALA A 764 -19.52 32.40 4.85
N ALA A 765 -19.27 32.52 3.54
CA ALA A 765 -17.94 32.42 2.93
C ALA A 765 -17.22 33.78 2.72
N GLY A 766 -17.63 34.85 3.43
CA GLY A 766 -17.17 36.21 3.16
C GLY A 766 -15.66 36.48 3.30
N GLN A 767 -14.89 35.56 3.89
CA GLN A 767 -13.42 35.67 4.05
C GLN A 767 -12.64 34.64 3.21
N LEU A 768 -13.34 33.77 2.49
CA LEU A 768 -12.75 32.75 1.64
C LEU A 768 -12.10 33.39 0.41
N ARG A 769 -10.93 32.89 0.01
CA ARG A 769 -10.13 33.45 -1.08
C ARG A 769 -9.83 32.41 -2.15
N PHE A 770 -10.89 31.92 -2.81
CA PHE A 770 -10.78 31.04 -3.98
C PHE A 770 -10.79 31.84 -5.27
N TRP A 771 -9.61 31.98 -5.88
CA TRP A 771 -9.40 32.92 -6.98
C TRP A 771 -8.77 32.24 -8.20
N GLU A 772 -9.14 32.69 -9.38
CA GLU A 772 -8.55 32.27 -10.65
C GLU A 772 -8.17 33.49 -11.49
N TYR A 773 -7.17 33.34 -12.36
CA TYR A 773 -6.80 34.32 -13.37
C TYR A 773 -6.29 33.62 -14.61
N HIS A 774 -6.93 33.89 -15.76
CA HIS A 774 -6.44 33.47 -17.08
C HIS A 774 -6.14 31.96 -17.18
N SER A 775 -7.00 31.13 -16.57
CA SER A 775 -6.94 29.67 -16.70
C SER A 775 -7.30 29.25 -18.14
N THR A 776 -6.58 28.27 -18.68
CA THR A 776 -6.78 27.73 -20.03
C THR A 776 -7.00 26.22 -20.01
N ASP A 777 -7.50 25.65 -21.11
CA ASP A 777 -7.39 24.21 -21.33
C ASP A 777 -5.94 23.81 -21.67
N LEU A 778 -5.66 22.51 -21.75
CA LEU A 778 -4.32 22.04 -22.10
C LEU A 778 -3.85 22.44 -23.52
N ALA A 779 -4.74 22.93 -24.38
CA ALA A 779 -4.42 23.46 -25.70
C ALA A 779 -4.24 25.00 -25.71
N GLY A 780 -4.38 25.66 -24.56
CA GLY A 780 -4.19 27.10 -24.40
C GLY A 780 -5.44 27.94 -24.69
N LYS A 781 -6.63 27.34 -24.83
CA LYS A 781 -7.88 28.09 -24.99
C LYS A 781 -8.41 28.54 -23.61
N PRO A 782 -8.90 29.78 -23.44
CA PRO A 782 -9.50 30.22 -22.18
C PRO A 782 -10.63 29.30 -21.70
N LEU A 783 -10.64 28.97 -20.41
CA LEU A 783 -11.71 28.18 -19.79
C LEU A 783 -12.96 29.02 -19.53
N ASP A 784 -14.12 28.39 -19.64
CA ASP A 784 -15.38 28.95 -19.15
C ASP A 784 -15.48 28.75 -17.63
N THR A 785 -15.39 29.86 -16.90
CA THR A 785 -15.48 29.89 -15.43
C THR A 785 -16.85 30.35 -14.93
N SER A 786 -17.85 30.49 -15.80
CA SER A 786 -19.19 31.01 -15.42
C SER A 786 -19.95 30.09 -14.46
N ALA A 787 -19.62 28.79 -14.46
CA ALA A 787 -20.22 27.78 -13.59
C ALA A 787 -19.46 27.55 -12.28
N ARG A 788 -18.40 28.32 -12.00
CA ARG A 788 -17.65 28.20 -10.74
C ARG A 788 -18.51 28.54 -9.53
N LEU A 789 -18.13 28.01 -8.37
CA LEU A 789 -18.77 28.32 -7.08
C LEU A 789 -18.92 29.84 -6.90
N ALA A 790 -20.12 30.31 -6.52
CA ALA A 790 -20.47 31.72 -6.54
C ALA A 790 -19.64 32.62 -5.61
N CYS A 791 -19.04 32.09 -4.54
CA CYS A 791 -18.11 32.81 -3.66
C CYS A 791 -16.64 32.75 -4.12
N SER A 792 -16.34 32.11 -5.25
CA SER A 792 -15.06 32.27 -5.95
C SER A 792 -15.08 33.49 -6.87
N ARG A 793 -13.92 33.97 -7.31
CA ARG A 793 -13.85 35.11 -8.25
C ARG A 793 -12.65 35.07 -9.18
N GLN A 794 -12.72 35.83 -10.26
CA GLN A 794 -11.56 36.15 -11.09
C GLN A 794 -10.76 37.31 -10.48
N LEU A 795 -9.44 37.26 -10.61
CA LEU A 795 -8.55 38.36 -10.23
C LEU A 795 -8.49 39.44 -11.31
N THR A 796 -8.10 40.65 -10.90
CA THR A 796 -7.65 41.71 -11.81
C THR A 796 -6.18 41.53 -12.21
N ASP A 797 -5.73 42.24 -13.25
CA ASP A 797 -4.33 42.22 -13.70
C ASP A 797 -3.36 42.63 -12.59
N ASP A 798 -3.68 43.68 -11.82
CA ASP A 798 -2.84 44.18 -10.72
C ASP A 798 -2.75 43.20 -9.55
N GLU A 799 -3.85 42.52 -9.22
CA GLU A 799 -3.87 41.48 -8.20
C GLU A 799 -3.05 40.26 -8.64
N ALA A 800 -3.24 39.82 -9.88
CA ALA A 800 -2.48 38.71 -10.46
C ALA A 800 -0.98 39.04 -10.54
N ALA A 801 -0.60 40.26 -10.93
CA ALA A 801 0.80 40.70 -10.97
C ALA A 801 1.49 40.58 -9.61
N LYS A 802 0.82 40.97 -8.51
CA LYS A 802 1.34 40.81 -7.14
C LYS A 802 1.46 39.34 -6.74
N LEU A 803 0.42 38.54 -7.02
CA LEU A 803 0.38 37.12 -6.66
C LEU A 803 1.28 36.24 -7.55
N ARG A 804 1.83 36.76 -8.65
CA ARG A 804 2.91 36.10 -9.41
C ARG A 804 4.30 36.26 -8.79
N ASP A 805 4.50 37.24 -7.90
CA ASP A 805 5.77 37.42 -7.20
C ASP A 805 5.80 36.56 -5.93
N PRO A 806 6.64 35.50 -5.87
CA PRO A 806 6.76 34.69 -4.66
C PRO A 806 7.21 35.50 -3.45
N SER A 807 7.96 36.59 -3.65
CA SER A 807 8.43 37.45 -2.55
C SER A 807 7.29 38.18 -1.87
N TYR A 808 6.29 38.61 -2.66
CA TYR A 808 5.07 39.21 -2.15
C TYR A 808 4.22 38.20 -1.38
N VAL A 809 4.04 36.99 -1.93
CA VAL A 809 3.21 35.94 -1.31
C VAL A 809 3.83 35.41 -0.01
N LEU A 810 5.13 35.14 -0.01
CA LEU A 810 5.82 34.48 1.10
C LEU A 810 6.41 35.47 2.12
N GLY A 811 6.59 36.74 1.72
CA GLY A 811 7.26 37.76 2.55
C GLY A 811 8.77 37.57 2.66
N TRP A 812 9.38 36.78 1.77
CA TRP A 812 10.84 36.61 1.62
C TRP A 812 11.17 36.24 0.18
N ASP A 813 12.36 36.57 -0.32
CA ASP A 813 12.76 36.27 -1.70
C ASP A 813 13.40 34.87 -1.83
N PRO A 814 12.74 33.89 -2.49
CA PRO A 814 13.29 32.55 -2.69
C PRO A 814 14.31 32.42 -3.82
N ARG A 815 14.48 33.44 -4.67
CA ARG A 815 15.31 33.35 -5.87
C ARG A 815 16.78 33.01 -5.56
N PRO A 816 17.43 33.58 -4.53
CA PRO A 816 18.80 33.21 -4.16
C PRO A 816 18.94 31.73 -3.76
N ALA A 817 17.99 31.19 -3.01
CA ALA A 817 18.00 29.78 -2.60
C ALA A 817 17.79 28.83 -3.79
N LEU A 818 16.85 29.18 -4.68
CA LEU A 818 16.62 28.44 -5.94
C LEU A 818 17.85 28.46 -6.85
N GLN A 819 18.54 29.59 -6.96
CA GLN A 819 19.78 29.71 -7.73
C GLN A 819 20.87 28.82 -7.14
N THR A 820 21.09 28.88 -5.83
CA THR A 820 22.10 28.06 -5.13
C THR A 820 21.86 26.56 -5.32
N LEU A 821 20.59 26.11 -5.32
CA LEU A 821 20.24 24.70 -5.58
C LEU A 821 20.54 24.25 -7.02
N ARG A 822 20.47 25.18 -7.97
CA ARG A 822 20.65 24.90 -9.40
C ARG A 822 22.12 24.94 -9.84
N GLU A 823 22.95 25.67 -9.11
CA GLU A 823 24.40 25.76 -9.35
C GLU A 823 25.09 24.43 -9.00
N ARG A 824 26.07 24.04 -9.84
CA ARG A 824 26.64 22.67 -9.86
C ARG A 824 27.62 22.39 -8.73
#